data_AF-A0A835TM04-F1
#
_entry.id   AF-A0A835TM04-F1
#
_cell.length_a   1.000
_cell.length_b   1.000
_cell.length_c   1.000
_cell.angle_alpha   90.00
_cell.angle_beta   90.00
_cell.angle_gamma   90.00
#
_symmetry.space_group_name_H-M   'P 1'
#
loop_
_entity.id
_entity.type
_entity.pdbx_description
1 polymer ?
#
loop_
_entity_poly.entity_id
_entity_poly.type
_entity_poly.pdbx_seq_one_letter_code
_entity_poly.pdbx_strand_id
1 'polypeptide(L)'
;MHLCGVFFVIYKCAKNVAHWDSNKAAWVAACVMAGCMAVSVFPGMWLLRRAVNKDMERAAQKAADAEANTGKAKEEAQPGDRARNGEFMPPEYWTDYMWLVIVGFIVSFIMAAGIGANDVANAFGTSVGAKTITLKQACLIAAVFEFAGAIGLGGEVTKTIAGSIARPAAFQDLPEMFAYGMMCALIAASTWVFIATYFCLAVSTTHSVIGAVIGFALVWGGSGAVVWNDHIDAFPYSKGLVPVVCSWFVSPVMSGIASGLIFFFNRLCILRRENSTNLAIYLYPVLVGVTVFINVFFVIYKGAKNVAHWDSNKAAWVAACVMAGCMVVSVFPGMWLLRRAVNKDMERAAQKAADAEANAGKAKEEEVEPEPTSKAMKVFNSLKRAATRGLNVDIHQHVESDQTIHDMHAAAEVFSPETEQVYKYLQVFSACAVSFSHGANDVANAVGPFSGIWYVYRFWTISSTGDTPVWVLAMGGAGIVVGLATYGYNIMMTLGVGLAKMTPSRGFSAELATSFTVSLASVYGLPISTTQCITGAEMGVGLVEDIRTGVNWKLFLKQIVAWVFTLIVSGILCAAIFAYGAYSPSLTMSKDITKYKNGMTNVTLTLYAQLTKANVAVNTTFGPAYFDKYLNATIASQTKSLAAMLNTKKIGHVDPPMLIAQMNTAIKTYQNNSAITTGFNSSSRAYVPAGQPYAATTIQVQPWPQQVPAGGR
;
A
#
# COMPACT_ATOMS: atom_id res chain seq x y z
N MET A 1 -11.96 -13.47 -25.09
CA MET A 1 -11.43 -14.85 -25.25
C MET A 1 -10.08 -15.06 -24.54
N HIS A 2 -9.09 -14.16 -24.65
CA HIS A 2 -7.77 -14.35 -24.00
C HIS A 2 -7.80 -14.35 -22.45
N LEU A 3 -8.69 -13.58 -21.80
CA LEU A 3 -8.85 -13.55 -20.34
C LEU A 3 -9.36 -14.87 -19.73
N CYS A 4 -10.31 -15.54 -20.40
CA CYS A 4 -10.78 -16.86 -19.98
C CYS A 4 -9.67 -17.91 -20.08
N GLY A 5 -8.77 -17.78 -21.07
CA GLY A 5 -7.62 -18.67 -21.22
C GLY A 5 -6.60 -18.52 -20.09
N VAL A 6 -6.29 -17.29 -19.67
CA VAL A 6 -5.37 -17.02 -18.55
C VAL A 6 -5.97 -17.49 -17.21
N PHE A 7 -7.25 -17.22 -16.97
CA PHE A 7 -7.97 -17.79 -15.80
C PHE A 7 -7.85 -19.32 -15.79
N PHE A 8 -8.07 -19.97 -16.94
CA PHE A 8 -8.03 -21.43 -17.03
C PHE A 8 -6.63 -22.02 -16.83
N VAL A 9 -5.58 -21.32 -17.29
CA VAL A 9 -4.17 -21.70 -17.08
C VAL A 9 -3.75 -21.50 -15.63
N ILE A 10 -4.05 -20.34 -15.03
CA ILE A 10 -3.76 -20.06 -13.61
C ILE A 10 -4.54 -21.04 -12.73
N TYR A 11 -5.82 -21.27 -13.01
CA TYR A 11 -6.65 -22.26 -12.33
C TYR A 11 -6.09 -23.68 -12.45
N LYS A 12 -5.63 -24.11 -13.64
CA LYS A 12 -4.98 -25.42 -13.83
C LYS A 12 -3.64 -25.52 -13.11
N CYS A 13 -2.80 -24.49 -13.18
CA CYS A 13 -1.52 -24.45 -12.45
C CYS A 13 -1.74 -24.48 -10.93
N ALA A 14 -2.66 -23.66 -10.43
CA ALA A 14 -3.09 -23.63 -9.03
C ALA A 14 -3.59 -25.00 -8.55
N LYS A 15 -4.40 -25.68 -9.39
CA LYS A 15 -4.92 -27.02 -9.11
C LYS A 15 -3.83 -28.09 -9.13
N ASN A 16 -2.84 -27.96 -10.03
CA ASN A 16 -1.80 -28.97 -10.26
C ASN A 16 -0.58 -28.87 -9.33
N VAL A 17 -0.27 -27.68 -8.80
CA VAL A 17 0.97 -27.46 -8.03
C VAL A 17 0.84 -27.88 -6.56
N ALA A 18 -0.39 -28.01 -6.01
CA ALA A 18 -0.54 -28.22 -4.56
C ALA A 18 -1.85 -28.91 -4.10
N HIS A 19 -2.52 -29.73 -4.93
CA HIS A 19 -3.78 -30.42 -4.57
C HIS A 19 -4.87 -29.47 -4.02
N TRP A 20 -5.11 -28.34 -4.69
CA TRP A 20 -6.12 -27.37 -4.24
C TRP A 20 -7.55 -27.84 -4.55
N ASP A 21 -8.48 -27.64 -3.60
CA ASP A 21 -9.94 -27.72 -3.86
C ASP A 21 -10.29 -26.73 -4.99
N SER A 22 -11.15 -27.17 -5.92
CA SER A 22 -11.63 -26.39 -7.06
C SER A 22 -12.18 -25.02 -6.65
N ASN A 23 -12.77 -24.89 -5.46
CA ASN A 23 -13.24 -23.59 -4.95
C ASN A 23 -12.10 -22.65 -4.54
N LYS A 24 -11.04 -23.20 -3.92
CA LYS A 24 -9.84 -22.44 -3.51
C LYS A 24 -9.05 -21.96 -4.73
N ALA A 25 -8.88 -22.84 -5.73
CA ALA A 25 -8.25 -22.50 -6.99
C ALA A 25 -9.05 -21.47 -7.79
N ALA A 26 -10.39 -21.56 -7.79
CA ALA A 26 -11.24 -20.57 -8.46
C ALA A 26 -11.19 -19.20 -7.80
N TRP A 27 -11.14 -19.13 -6.46
CA TRP A 27 -11.04 -17.87 -5.72
C TRP A 27 -9.68 -17.19 -5.87
N VAL A 28 -8.59 -17.95 -5.76
CA VAL A 28 -7.24 -17.43 -6.02
C VAL A 28 -7.10 -17.00 -7.48
N ALA A 29 -7.59 -17.81 -8.42
CA ALA A 29 -7.61 -17.42 -9.84
C ALA A 29 -8.48 -16.19 -10.08
N ALA A 30 -9.59 -16.00 -9.36
CA ALA A 30 -10.42 -14.80 -9.44
C ALA A 30 -9.77 -13.56 -8.80
N CYS A 31 -9.01 -13.71 -7.70
CA CYS A 31 -8.28 -12.61 -7.07
C CYS A 31 -7.03 -12.22 -7.85
N VAL A 32 -6.27 -13.22 -8.32
CA VAL A 32 -5.16 -13.03 -9.26
C VAL A 32 -5.70 -12.48 -10.58
N MET A 33 -6.89 -12.90 -11.04
CA MET A 33 -7.52 -12.29 -12.21
C MET A 33 -8.11 -10.92 -11.94
N ALA A 34 -8.57 -10.59 -10.73
CA ALA A 34 -9.01 -9.24 -10.38
C ALA A 34 -7.80 -8.29 -10.30
N GLY A 35 -6.70 -8.78 -9.71
CA GLY A 35 -5.36 -8.19 -9.77
C GLY A 35 -4.88 -8.06 -11.22
N CYS A 36 -4.98 -9.11 -12.05
CA CYS A 36 -4.64 -9.14 -13.48
C CYS A 36 -5.64 -8.40 -14.39
N MET A 37 -6.86 -8.12 -13.94
CA MET A 37 -7.87 -7.33 -14.66
C MET A 37 -7.67 -5.85 -14.36
N ALA A 38 -7.32 -5.49 -13.12
CA ALA A 38 -6.72 -4.19 -12.78
C ALA A 38 -5.35 -4.02 -13.49
N VAL A 39 -4.63 -5.13 -13.67
CA VAL A 39 -3.37 -5.27 -14.43
C VAL A 39 -3.66 -5.79 -15.84
N SER A 40 -4.71 -5.26 -16.47
CA SER A 40 -4.61 -4.99 -17.91
C SER A 40 -3.66 -3.79 -18.06
N VAL A 41 -2.37 -4.04 -17.79
CA VAL A 41 -1.28 -3.07 -17.83
C VAL A 41 -1.14 -2.44 -19.21
N PHE A 42 -1.69 -3.08 -20.25
CA PHE A 42 -1.68 -2.58 -21.63
C PHE A 42 -2.52 -1.30 -21.85
N PRO A 43 -3.83 -1.25 -21.52
CA PRO A 43 -4.59 -0.01 -21.57
C PRO A 43 -4.05 1.10 -20.64
N GLY A 44 -3.76 0.77 -19.38
CA GLY A 44 -3.33 1.76 -18.38
C GLY A 44 -2.00 2.43 -18.72
N MET A 45 -1.00 1.68 -19.18
CA MET A 45 0.27 2.26 -19.66
C MET A 45 0.08 3.12 -20.90
N TRP A 46 -0.72 2.66 -21.86
CA TRP A 46 -0.98 3.43 -23.07
C TRP A 46 -1.68 4.74 -22.72
N LEU A 47 -2.65 4.71 -21.78
CA LEU A 47 -3.33 5.90 -21.28
C LEU A 47 -2.38 6.81 -20.49
N LEU A 48 -1.57 6.28 -19.56
CA LEU A 48 -0.58 7.07 -18.82
C LEU A 48 0.37 7.79 -19.76
N ARG A 49 0.94 7.06 -20.72
CA ARG A 49 1.91 7.63 -21.66
C ARG A 49 1.26 8.57 -22.65
N ARG A 50 0.04 8.29 -23.08
CA ARG A 50 -0.73 9.22 -23.91
C ARG A 50 -1.01 10.52 -23.16
N ALA A 51 -1.34 10.45 -21.87
CA ALA A 51 -1.54 11.59 -21.00
C ALA A 51 -0.24 12.41 -20.84
N VAL A 52 0.84 11.74 -20.42
CA VAL A 52 2.16 12.37 -20.25
C VAL A 52 2.68 12.98 -21.54
N ASN A 53 2.53 12.29 -22.68
CA ASN A 53 2.94 12.83 -23.98
C ASN A 53 2.11 14.07 -24.36
N LYS A 54 0.79 14.05 -24.16
CA LYS A 54 -0.05 15.23 -24.40
C LYS A 54 0.34 16.41 -23.50
N ASP A 55 0.69 16.14 -22.24
CA ASP A 55 1.10 17.19 -21.32
C ASP A 55 2.46 17.78 -21.68
N MET A 56 3.40 16.95 -22.15
CA MET A 56 4.66 17.43 -22.74
C MET A 56 4.42 18.26 -24.02
N GLU A 57 3.54 17.80 -24.92
CA GLU A 57 3.16 18.54 -26.13
C GLU A 57 2.52 19.89 -25.79
N ARG A 58 1.62 19.93 -24.80
CA ARG A 58 0.98 21.17 -24.30
C ARG A 58 2.01 22.11 -23.69
N ALA A 59 2.96 21.60 -22.90
CA ALA A 59 4.03 22.39 -22.32
C ALA A 59 4.94 23.00 -23.39
N ALA A 60 5.34 22.21 -24.39
CA ALA A 60 6.13 22.65 -25.53
C ALA A 60 5.39 23.70 -26.38
N GLN A 61 4.10 23.49 -26.65
CA GLN A 61 3.26 24.43 -27.40
C GLN A 61 3.13 25.77 -26.66
N LYS A 62 2.90 25.75 -25.35
CA LYS A 62 2.84 26.97 -24.53
C LYS A 62 4.19 27.71 -24.46
N ALA A 63 5.30 26.99 -24.41
CA ALA A 63 6.63 27.60 -24.48
C ALA A 63 6.87 28.29 -25.84
N ALA A 64 6.47 27.65 -26.95
CA ALA A 64 6.54 28.23 -28.28
C ALA A 64 5.62 29.44 -28.46
N ASP A 65 4.39 29.37 -27.92
CA ASP A 65 3.43 30.48 -27.97
C ASP A 65 3.88 31.67 -27.09
N ALA A 66 4.58 31.40 -25.98
CA ALA A 66 5.18 32.43 -25.12
C ALA A 66 6.37 33.14 -25.80
N GLU A 67 7.19 32.42 -26.56
CA GLU A 67 8.23 33.01 -27.41
C GLU A 67 7.64 33.81 -28.59
N ALA A 68 6.52 33.35 -29.15
CA ALA A 68 5.87 34.01 -30.29
C ALA A 68 5.06 35.26 -29.93
N ASN A 69 4.54 35.36 -28.69
CA ASN A 69 3.69 36.47 -28.23
C ASN A 69 4.33 37.26 -27.08
N THR A 70 5.28 38.13 -27.40
CA THR A 70 5.85 39.14 -26.49
C THR A 70 4.87 40.29 -26.17
N GLY A 71 3.60 40.00 -25.84
CA GLY A 71 2.70 41.08 -25.43
C GLY A 71 1.30 40.78 -24.89
N LYS A 72 0.65 39.63 -25.16
CA LYS A 72 -0.75 39.41 -24.71
C LYS A 72 -1.15 37.93 -24.54
N ALA A 73 -0.31 37.12 -23.91
CA ALA A 73 -0.81 35.82 -23.41
C ALA A 73 -1.57 36.09 -22.10
N LYS A 74 -2.87 35.77 -22.04
CA LYS A 74 -3.53 35.54 -20.74
C LYS A 74 -2.79 34.39 -20.08
N GLU A 75 -2.10 34.65 -18.97
CA GLU A 75 -1.49 33.62 -18.14
C GLU A 75 -2.59 32.68 -17.63
N GLU A 76 -2.87 31.60 -18.36
CA GLU A 76 -3.51 30.45 -17.76
C GLU A 76 -2.47 29.77 -16.86
N ALA A 77 -2.65 29.94 -15.55
CA ALA A 77 -1.83 29.34 -14.51
C ALA A 77 -1.50 27.86 -14.85
N GLN A 78 -0.21 27.52 -14.88
CA GLN A 78 0.25 26.16 -15.15
C GLN A 78 -0.32 25.19 -14.09
N PRO A 79 -0.40 23.88 -14.36
CA PRO A 79 -0.82 22.90 -13.36
C PRO A 79 -0.08 23.04 -12.03
N GLY A 80 1.24 23.33 -12.08
CA GLY A 80 2.06 23.62 -10.90
C GLY A 80 1.70 24.93 -10.17
N ASP A 81 1.21 25.96 -10.87
CA ASP A 81 0.79 27.23 -10.27
C ASP A 81 -0.57 27.08 -9.57
N ARG A 82 -1.51 26.39 -10.22
CA ARG A 82 -2.81 26.05 -9.63
C ARG A 82 -2.68 25.12 -8.43
N ALA A 83 -1.77 24.15 -8.53
CA ALA A 83 -1.37 23.28 -7.42
C ALA A 83 -0.85 24.08 -6.22
N ARG A 84 0.01 25.09 -6.45
CA ARG A 84 0.49 26.00 -5.39
C ARG A 84 -0.63 26.82 -4.76
N ASN A 85 -1.66 27.17 -5.52
CA ASN A 85 -2.83 27.92 -5.05
C ASN A 85 -3.95 27.04 -4.48
N GLY A 86 -3.78 25.70 -4.45
CA GLY A 86 -4.80 24.76 -3.98
C GLY A 86 -6.04 24.67 -4.89
N GLU A 87 -5.93 25.13 -6.13
CA GLU A 87 -7.03 25.17 -7.09
C GLU A 87 -7.26 23.79 -7.72
N PHE A 88 -8.52 23.48 -8.05
CA PHE A 88 -8.86 22.27 -8.78
C PHE A 88 -8.25 22.30 -10.19
N MET A 89 -7.75 21.14 -10.64
CA MET A 89 -7.33 21.03 -12.03
C MET A 89 -8.49 21.22 -13.00
N PRO A 90 -8.26 21.79 -14.20
CA PRO A 90 -9.30 21.95 -15.20
C PRO A 90 -9.76 20.59 -15.77
N PRO A 91 -11.02 20.48 -16.25
CA PRO A 91 -11.62 19.22 -16.72
C PRO A 91 -10.86 18.49 -17.83
N GLU A 92 -10.03 19.20 -18.60
CA GLU A 92 -9.26 18.67 -19.72
C GLU A 92 -8.09 17.76 -19.30
N TYR A 93 -7.60 17.90 -18.05
CA TYR A 93 -6.61 17.00 -17.46
C TYR A 93 -7.28 15.78 -16.79
N TRP A 94 -8.56 15.91 -16.43
CA TRP A 94 -9.30 14.87 -15.72
C TRP A 94 -9.55 13.64 -16.59
N THR A 95 -9.74 13.82 -17.89
CA THR A 95 -10.05 12.72 -18.82
C THR A 95 -8.86 11.77 -19.02
N ASP A 96 -7.64 12.28 -18.99
CA ASP A 96 -6.45 11.51 -19.34
C ASP A 96 -5.93 10.66 -18.16
N TYR A 97 -6.17 11.09 -16.90
CA TYR A 97 -5.75 10.38 -15.68
C TYR A 97 -6.88 9.71 -14.89
N MET A 98 -8.15 9.82 -15.33
CA MET A 98 -9.31 9.21 -14.65
C MET A 98 -9.12 7.71 -14.39
N TRP A 99 -8.45 7.00 -15.30
CA TRP A 99 -8.22 5.57 -15.18
C TRP A 99 -7.37 5.21 -13.94
N LEU A 100 -6.43 6.08 -13.52
CA LEU A 100 -5.64 5.88 -12.29
C LEU A 100 -6.54 5.87 -11.07
N VAL A 101 -7.56 6.74 -11.05
CA VAL A 101 -8.54 6.80 -9.96
C VAL A 101 -9.45 5.59 -9.99
N ILE A 102 -9.95 5.19 -11.15
CA ILE A 102 -10.86 4.03 -11.27
C ILE A 102 -10.13 2.74 -10.86
N VAL A 103 -8.94 2.51 -11.42
CA VAL A 103 -8.15 1.32 -11.08
C VAL A 103 -7.68 1.41 -9.63
N GLY A 104 -7.16 2.56 -9.21
CA GLY A 104 -6.77 2.85 -7.83
C GLY A 104 -7.88 2.54 -6.82
N PHE A 105 -9.12 2.91 -7.12
CA PHE A 105 -10.30 2.65 -6.28
C PHE A 105 -10.54 1.15 -6.16
N ILE A 106 -10.54 0.43 -7.29
CA ILE A 106 -10.77 -1.02 -7.32
C ILE A 106 -9.67 -1.75 -6.52
N VAL A 107 -8.40 -1.42 -6.76
CA VAL A 107 -7.28 -2.10 -6.08
C VAL A 107 -7.17 -1.70 -4.61
N SER A 108 -7.58 -0.47 -4.25
CA SER A 108 -7.71 -0.05 -2.85
C SER A 108 -8.80 -0.84 -2.14
N PHE A 109 -9.96 -1.03 -2.77
CA PHE A 109 -11.01 -1.88 -2.22
C PHE A 109 -10.56 -3.34 -2.06
N ILE A 110 -9.84 -3.88 -3.05
CA ILE A 110 -9.24 -5.23 -2.96
C ILE A 110 -8.22 -5.29 -1.82
N MET A 111 -7.36 -4.28 -1.67
CA MET A 111 -6.41 -4.21 -0.55
C MET A 111 -7.14 -4.15 0.80
N ALA A 112 -8.20 -3.35 0.91
CA ALA A 112 -9.07 -3.29 2.09
C ALA A 112 -9.71 -4.65 2.40
N ALA A 113 -10.18 -5.39 1.39
CA ALA A 113 -10.63 -6.76 1.57
C ALA A 113 -9.49 -7.71 1.97
N GLY A 114 -8.27 -7.51 1.48
CA GLY A 114 -7.08 -8.24 1.94
C GLY A 114 -6.81 -8.01 3.43
N ILE A 115 -6.92 -6.75 3.90
CA ILE A 115 -6.82 -6.38 5.31
C ILE A 115 -7.93 -7.06 6.12
N GLY A 116 -9.17 -7.02 5.63
CA GLY A 116 -10.29 -7.75 6.19
C GLY A 116 -10.03 -9.24 6.40
N ALA A 117 -9.46 -9.87 5.37
CA ALA A 117 -9.19 -11.30 5.35
C ALA A 117 -7.98 -11.71 6.21
N ASN A 118 -6.95 -10.87 6.31
CA ASN A 118 -5.74 -11.21 7.03
C ASN A 118 -5.76 -10.72 8.48
N ASP A 119 -6.17 -9.47 8.70
CA ASP A 119 -5.90 -8.75 9.94
C ASP A 119 -7.11 -8.69 10.88
N VAL A 120 -8.34 -8.93 10.42
CA VAL A 120 -9.49 -8.89 11.35
C VAL A 120 -9.47 -10.04 12.38
N ALA A 121 -8.70 -11.10 12.11
CA ALA A 121 -8.36 -12.09 13.12
C ALA A 121 -7.58 -11.51 14.31
N ASN A 122 -6.96 -10.33 14.17
CA ASN A 122 -6.27 -9.65 15.27
C ASN A 122 -7.24 -9.12 16.33
N ALA A 123 -8.48 -8.80 15.95
CA ALA A 123 -9.52 -8.34 16.88
C ALA A 123 -10.42 -9.48 17.37
N PHE A 124 -10.68 -10.48 16.53
CA PHE A 124 -11.66 -11.52 16.83
C PHE A 124 -11.10 -12.94 16.88
N GLY A 125 -9.85 -13.18 16.49
CA GLY A 125 -9.24 -14.51 16.50
C GLY A 125 -9.26 -15.12 17.89
N THR A 126 -8.81 -14.38 18.90
CA THR A 126 -8.86 -14.74 20.33
C THR A 126 -10.28 -15.00 20.82
N SER A 127 -11.26 -14.18 20.41
CA SER A 127 -12.67 -14.31 20.81
C SER A 127 -13.38 -15.49 20.15
N VAL A 128 -13.12 -15.76 18.87
CA VAL A 128 -13.65 -16.93 18.16
C VAL A 128 -12.93 -18.20 18.65
N GLY A 129 -11.61 -18.13 18.85
CA GLY A 129 -10.80 -19.20 19.41
C GLY A 129 -11.25 -19.64 20.81
N ALA A 130 -11.59 -18.68 21.68
CA ALA A 130 -12.15 -18.94 23.00
C ALA A 130 -13.62 -19.43 23.00
N LYS A 131 -14.25 -19.58 21.82
CA LYS A 131 -15.68 -19.87 21.65
C LYS A 131 -16.58 -18.83 22.34
N THR A 132 -16.07 -17.60 22.48
CA THR A 132 -16.81 -16.48 23.07
C THR A 132 -17.88 -15.98 22.10
N ILE A 133 -17.50 -15.84 20.83
CA ILE A 133 -18.38 -15.47 19.72
C ILE A 133 -18.18 -16.40 18.53
N THR A 134 -19.18 -16.48 17.66
CA THR A 134 -19.08 -17.17 16.36
C THR A 134 -18.48 -16.26 15.30
N LEU A 135 -17.95 -16.83 14.21
CA LEU A 135 -17.50 -16.08 13.03
C LEU A 135 -18.57 -15.12 12.49
N LYS A 136 -19.85 -15.54 12.48
CA LYS A 136 -20.98 -14.68 12.08
C LYS A 136 -21.13 -13.45 12.96
N GLN A 137 -21.05 -13.65 14.27
CA GLN A 137 -21.13 -12.56 15.24
C GLN A 137 -19.92 -11.64 15.13
N ALA A 138 -18.71 -12.19 14.98
CA ALA A 138 -17.50 -11.42 14.72
C ALA A 138 -17.66 -10.53 13.48
N CYS A 139 -18.24 -11.05 12.39
CA CYS A 139 -18.48 -10.25 11.18
C CYS A 139 -19.47 -9.11 11.39
N LEU A 140 -20.55 -9.34 12.16
CA LEU A 140 -21.54 -8.31 12.50
C LEU A 140 -20.94 -7.21 13.38
N ILE A 141 -20.13 -7.59 14.38
CA ILE A 141 -19.45 -6.65 15.26
C ILE A 141 -18.41 -5.86 14.46
N ALA A 142 -17.59 -6.52 13.65
CA ALA A 142 -16.62 -5.88 12.78
C ALA A 142 -17.28 -4.88 11.83
N ALA A 143 -18.43 -5.23 11.24
CA ALA A 143 -19.18 -4.34 10.35
C ALA A 143 -19.55 -3.00 11.00
N VAL A 144 -19.74 -2.98 12.32
CA VAL A 144 -20.04 -1.76 13.07
C VAL A 144 -18.75 -1.08 13.52
N PHE A 145 -17.88 -1.80 14.24
CA PHE A 145 -16.74 -1.21 14.92
C PHE A 145 -15.54 -0.94 14.01
N GLU A 146 -15.18 -1.85 13.09
CA GLU A 146 -14.13 -1.57 12.08
C GLU A 146 -14.53 -0.39 11.22
N PHE A 147 -15.77 -0.37 10.74
CA PHE A 147 -16.28 0.69 9.88
C PHE A 147 -16.33 2.04 10.62
N ALA A 148 -16.78 2.04 11.87
CA ALA A 148 -16.77 3.23 12.72
C ALA A 148 -15.35 3.72 13.00
N GLY A 149 -14.40 2.82 13.27
CA GLY A 149 -12.99 3.15 13.47
C GLY A 149 -12.36 3.76 12.22
N ALA A 150 -12.61 3.13 11.07
CA ALA A 150 -12.12 3.57 9.77
C ALA A 150 -12.58 4.99 9.43
N ILE A 151 -13.87 5.30 9.62
CA ILE A 151 -14.42 6.64 9.35
C ILE A 151 -14.01 7.65 10.43
N GLY A 152 -14.05 7.26 11.70
CA GLY A 152 -13.88 8.17 12.83
C GLY A 152 -12.43 8.63 13.05
N LEU A 153 -11.45 7.74 12.82
CA LEU A 153 -10.04 8.02 13.11
C LEU A 153 -9.07 7.66 11.97
N GLY A 154 -9.53 6.96 10.93
CA GLY A 154 -8.67 6.49 9.85
C GLY A 154 -7.96 7.60 9.07
N GLY A 155 -8.58 8.77 8.94
CA GLY A 155 -8.01 9.92 8.24
C GLY A 155 -6.64 10.37 8.79
N GLU A 156 -6.43 10.24 10.09
CA GLU A 156 -5.18 10.67 10.74
C GLU A 156 -4.02 9.72 10.48
N VAL A 157 -4.28 8.41 10.46
CA VAL A 157 -3.25 7.41 10.14
C VAL A 157 -2.93 7.45 8.64
N THR A 158 -3.93 7.78 7.82
CA THR A 158 -3.81 7.88 6.35
C THR A 158 -2.78 8.93 5.93
N LYS A 159 -2.73 10.08 6.62
CA LYS A 159 -1.75 11.16 6.38
C LYS A 159 -0.30 10.67 6.51
N THR A 160 -0.03 9.76 7.45
CA THR A 160 1.32 9.22 7.67
C THR A 160 1.76 8.32 6.51
N ILE A 161 0.94 7.38 6.05
CA ILE A 161 1.36 6.37 5.05
C ILE A 161 1.59 7.01 3.67
N ALA A 162 0.75 7.98 3.28
CA ALA A 162 0.84 8.60 1.96
C ALA A 162 2.14 9.42 1.75
N GLY A 163 2.70 10.03 2.82
CA GLY A 163 3.81 11.00 2.69
C GLY A 163 5.07 10.74 3.50
N SER A 164 5.15 9.65 4.29
CA SER A 164 6.29 9.42 5.19
C SER A 164 7.40 8.54 4.61
N ILE A 165 7.17 7.81 3.51
CA ILE A 165 8.11 6.78 3.04
C ILE A 165 8.70 7.11 1.67
N ALA A 166 7.86 7.42 0.68
CA ALA A 166 8.31 7.98 -0.59
C ALA A 166 8.49 9.50 -0.44
N ARG A 167 9.69 10.00 -0.73
CA ARG A 167 10.03 11.42 -0.60
C ARG A 167 9.27 12.24 -1.66
N PRO A 168 8.35 13.14 -1.29
CA PRO A 168 7.55 13.89 -2.26
C PRO A 168 8.39 14.69 -3.26
N ALA A 169 9.52 15.26 -2.81
CA ALA A 169 10.44 16.02 -3.65
C ALA A 169 10.97 15.24 -4.86
N ALA A 170 11.12 13.92 -4.77
CA ALA A 170 11.59 13.09 -5.88
C ALA A 170 10.56 12.92 -7.02
N PHE A 171 9.32 13.34 -6.77
CA PHE A 171 8.20 13.17 -7.70
C PHE A 171 7.51 14.50 -8.04
N GLN A 172 8.02 15.64 -7.57
CA GLN A 172 7.39 16.96 -7.79
C GLN A 172 7.28 17.31 -9.29
N ASP A 173 8.26 16.90 -10.09
CA ASP A 173 8.27 17.17 -11.53
C ASP A 173 7.24 16.34 -12.29
N LEU A 174 6.92 15.13 -11.80
CA LEU A 174 5.98 14.19 -12.42
C LEU A 174 5.06 13.56 -11.33
N PRO A 175 4.11 14.32 -10.76
CA PRO A 175 3.22 13.83 -9.71
C PRO A 175 2.39 12.60 -10.12
N GLU A 176 2.07 12.47 -11.41
CA GLU A 176 1.38 11.32 -11.98
C GLU A 176 2.17 10.01 -11.82
N MET A 177 3.50 10.08 -11.77
CA MET A 177 4.35 8.90 -11.54
C MET A 177 4.28 8.45 -10.08
N PHE A 178 4.10 9.38 -9.15
CA PHE A 178 3.82 9.05 -7.76
C PHE A 178 2.46 8.35 -7.61
N ALA A 179 1.41 8.88 -8.26
CA ALA A 179 0.09 8.25 -8.27
C ALA A 179 0.13 6.84 -8.89
N TYR A 180 0.87 6.68 -10.00
CA TYR A 180 1.09 5.36 -10.60
C TYR A 180 1.84 4.41 -9.64
N GLY A 181 2.88 4.89 -8.96
CA GLY A 181 3.62 4.13 -7.94
C GLY A 181 2.73 3.66 -6.79
N MET A 182 1.87 4.53 -6.27
CA MET A 182 0.90 4.20 -5.23
C MET A 182 -0.13 3.14 -5.69
N MET A 183 -0.59 3.22 -6.94
CA MET A 183 -1.44 2.19 -7.53
C MET A 183 -0.71 0.84 -7.64
N CYS A 184 0.55 0.85 -8.10
CA CYS A 184 1.39 -0.36 -8.13
C CYS A 184 1.62 -0.93 -6.72
N ALA A 185 1.77 -0.07 -5.71
CA ALA A 185 1.94 -0.49 -4.33
C ALA A 185 0.71 -1.22 -3.79
N LEU A 186 -0.50 -0.71 -4.05
CA LEU A 186 -1.76 -1.38 -3.70
C LEU A 186 -1.89 -2.75 -4.39
N ILE A 187 -1.54 -2.84 -5.67
CA ILE A 187 -1.59 -4.11 -6.41
C ILE A 187 -0.61 -5.13 -5.82
N ALA A 188 0.64 -4.73 -5.59
CA ALA A 188 1.66 -5.62 -5.05
C ALA A 188 1.32 -6.08 -3.63
N ALA A 189 0.95 -5.15 -2.75
CA ALA A 189 0.59 -5.44 -1.37
C ALA A 189 -0.65 -6.35 -1.29
N SER A 190 -1.73 -6.03 -2.03
CA SER A 190 -2.94 -6.85 -2.02
C SER A 190 -2.67 -8.27 -2.54
N THR A 191 -1.90 -8.40 -3.63
CA THR A 191 -1.52 -9.71 -4.17
C THR A 191 -0.80 -10.55 -3.12
N TRP A 192 0.20 -9.96 -2.44
CA TRP A 192 0.94 -10.67 -1.40
C TRP A 192 0.05 -11.04 -0.20
N VAL A 193 -0.78 -10.10 0.30
CA VAL A 193 -1.66 -10.33 1.46
C VAL A 193 -2.63 -11.49 1.21
N PHE A 194 -3.24 -11.57 0.02
CA PHE A 194 -4.11 -12.71 -0.31
C PHE A 194 -3.34 -14.03 -0.42
N ILE A 195 -2.14 -14.02 -1.00
CA ILE A 195 -1.27 -15.21 -1.06
C ILE A 195 -0.87 -15.66 0.35
N ALA A 196 -0.49 -14.74 1.22
CA ALA A 196 -0.15 -15.04 2.60
C ALA A 196 -1.37 -15.61 3.37
N THR A 197 -2.54 -14.98 3.20
CA THR A 197 -3.80 -15.45 3.78
C THR A 197 -4.14 -16.86 3.32
N TYR A 198 -3.85 -17.18 2.05
CA TYR A 198 -4.03 -18.51 1.49
C TYR A 198 -3.20 -19.58 2.21
N PHE A 199 -1.97 -19.25 2.60
CA PHE A 199 -1.09 -20.14 3.34
C PHE A 199 -1.31 -20.09 4.86
N CYS A 200 -2.42 -19.49 5.31
CA CYS A 200 -2.77 -19.24 6.71
C CYS A 200 -1.66 -18.49 7.47
N LEU A 201 -0.95 -17.59 6.78
CA LEU A 201 0.10 -16.74 7.36
C LEU A 201 -0.51 -15.40 7.77
N ALA A 202 -0.45 -15.08 9.06
CA ALA A 202 -0.90 -13.82 9.63
C ALA A 202 0.17 -12.74 9.39
N VAL A 203 0.24 -12.21 8.18
CA VAL A 203 1.25 -11.22 7.79
C VAL A 203 0.84 -9.82 8.22
N SER A 204 1.75 -8.86 8.03
CA SER A 204 1.44 -7.46 8.27
C SER A 204 1.05 -6.78 6.96
N THR A 205 -0.16 -6.26 6.88
CA THR A 205 -0.57 -5.43 5.74
C THR A 205 0.18 -4.11 5.70
N THR A 206 0.47 -3.53 6.87
CA THR A 206 1.32 -2.35 7.03
C THR A 206 2.70 -2.57 6.41
N HIS A 207 3.36 -3.70 6.72
CA HIS A 207 4.64 -4.04 6.08
C HIS A 207 4.51 -4.25 4.57
N SER A 208 3.41 -4.86 4.13
CA SER A 208 3.17 -5.13 2.71
C SER A 208 3.13 -3.83 1.90
N VAL A 209 2.36 -2.85 2.37
CA VAL A 209 2.22 -1.55 1.70
C VAL A 209 3.51 -0.75 1.80
N ILE A 210 4.13 -0.69 2.98
CA ILE A 210 5.39 0.05 3.19
C ILE A 210 6.51 -0.53 2.33
N GLY A 211 6.66 -1.86 2.32
CA GLY A 211 7.63 -2.55 1.46
C GLY A 211 7.39 -2.24 -0.02
N ALA A 212 6.12 -2.26 -0.46
CA ALA A 212 5.76 -1.92 -1.83
C ALA A 212 6.08 -0.45 -2.19
N VAL A 213 5.79 0.49 -1.29
CA VAL A 213 6.12 1.92 -1.49
C VAL A 213 7.63 2.14 -1.62
N ILE A 214 8.43 1.48 -0.78
CA ILE A 214 9.90 1.49 -0.90
C ILE A 214 10.32 0.96 -2.27
N GLY A 215 9.67 -0.11 -2.74
CA GLY A 215 9.93 -0.75 -4.03
C GLY A 215 9.87 0.23 -5.21
N PHE A 216 8.74 0.94 -5.40
CA PHE A 216 8.64 1.89 -6.52
C PHE A 216 9.51 3.13 -6.32
N ALA A 217 9.68 3.60 -5.08
CA ALA A 217 10.50 4.77 -4.77
C ALA A 217 11.97 4.52 -5.15
N LEU A 218 12.52 3.36 -4.79
CA LEU A 218 13.87 2.96 -5.16
C LEU A 218 14.06 2.85 -6.68
N VAL A 219 13.03 2.35 -7.38
CA VAL A 219 13.08 2.24 -8.85
C VAL A 219 13.06 3.62 -9.52
N TRP A 220 12.29 4.58 -9.02
CA TRP A 220 12.15 5.90 -9.62
C TRP A 220 13.36 6.80 -9.39
N GLY A 221 13.77 6.98 -8.14
CA GLY A 221 14.80 7.96 -7.76
C GLY A 221 15.92 7.39 -6.89
N GLY A 222 16.08 6.08 -6.86
CA GLY A 222 17.11 5.41 -6.07
C GLY A 222 16.93 5.61 -4.56
N SER A 223 18.03 5.50 -3.81
CA SER A 223 18.01 5.70 -2.35
C SER A 223 17.55 7.11 -1.94
N GLY A 224 17.73 8.11 -2.80
CA GLY A 224 17.33 9.50 -2.54
C GLY A 224 15.82 9.76 -2.59
N ALA A 225 15.05 8.84 -3.16
CA ALA A 225 13.59 8.91 -3.20
C ALA A 225 12.90 8.25 -1.99
N VAL A 226 13.67 7.61 -1.10
CA VAL A 226 13.17 7.01 0.14
C VAL A 226 13.53 7.91 1.33
N VAL A 227 12.57 8.15 2.22
CA VAL A 227 12.80 8.85 3.49
C VAL A 227 13.35 7.85 4.51
N TRP A 228 14.66 7.76 4.63
CA TRP A 228 15.31 6.81 5.55
C TRP A 228 15.19 7.25 7.01
N ASN A 229 15.64 8.46 7.31
CA ASN A 229 15.71 9.01 8.67
C ASN A 229 15.87 10.53 8.65
N ASP A 230 14.75 11.26 8.63
CA ASP A 230 14.72 12.73 8.74
C ASP A 230 14.44 13.12 10.20
N HIS A 231 15.07 14.18 10.72
CA HIS A 231 14.86 14.62 12.09
C HIS A 231 13.51 15.36 12.25
N ILE A 232 12.86 15.18 13.41
CA ILE A 232 11.68 15.94 13.83
C ILE A 232 11.84 16.39 15.29
N ASP A 233 11.26 17.54 15.65
CA ASP A 233 11.46 18.13 17.00
C ASP A 233 10.67 17.44 18.11
N ALA A 234 9.73 16.56 17.75
CA ALA A 234 8.89 15.82 18.69
C ALA A 234 9.18 14.32 18.63
N PHE A 235 9.03 13.61 19.75
CA PHE A 235 9.13 12.14 19.80
C PHE A 235 8.27 11.50 18.70
N PRO A 236 8.81 10.55 17.89
CA PRO A 236 10.04 9.75 18.09
C PRO A 236 11.37 10.40 17.63
N TYR A 237 11.42 11.73 17.46
CA TYR A 237 12.59 12.53 17.07
C TYR A 237 13.18 12.20 15.69
N SER A 238 12.53 11.29 14.98
CA SER A 238 12.87 10.84 13.64
C SER A 238 11.60 10.55 12.85
N LYS A 239 11.66 10.76 11.54
CA LYS A 239 10.61 10.45 10.56
C LYS A 239 11.22 9.66 9.42
N GLY A 240 10.46 8.71 8.87
CA GLY A 240 10.91 7.84 7.79
C GLY A 240 10.97 6.38 8.21
N LEU A 241 11.76 5.59 7.49
CA LEU A 241 11.77 4.14 7.64
C LEU A 241 12.38 3.66 8.96
N VAL A 242 13.39 4.34 9.51
CA VAL A 242 14.07 3.89 10.76
C VAL A 242 13.11 3.78 11.96
N PRO A 243 12.39 4.84 12.38
CA PRO A 243 11.47 4.74 13.52
C PRO A 243 10.34 3.73 13.27
N VAL A 244 9.91 3.59 12.02
CA VAL A 244 8.93 2.59 11.60
C VAL A 244 9.45 1.18 11.83
N VAL A 245 10.65 0.85 11.35
CA VAL A 245 11.27 -0.47 11.56
C VAL A 245 11.50 -0.73 13.05
N CYS A 246 11.99 0.25 13.81
CA CYS A 246 12.15 0.12 15.26
C CYS A 246 10.82 -0.22 15.95
N SER A 247 9.72 0.44 15.55
CA SER A 247 8.39 0.19 16.10
C SER A 247 7.92 -1.25 15.88
N TRP A 248 8.27 -1.88 14.77
CA TRP A 248 7.89 -3.27 14.44
C TRP A 248 8.56 -4.32 15.33
N PHE A 249 9.66 -3.98 15.99
CA PHE A 249 10.29 -4.83 17.01
C PHE A 249 9.82 -4.49 18.42
N VAL A 250 9.62 -3.20 18.72
CA VAL A 250 9.23 -2.75 20.05
C VAL A 250 7.76 -3.07 20.36
N SER A 251 6.85 -2.90 19.39
CA SER A 251 5.41 -3.03 19.63
C SER A 251 4.97 -4.47 19.97
N PRO A 252 5.50 -5.54 19.35
CA PRO A 252 5.11 -6.91 19.72
C PRO A 252 5.64 -7.30 21.10
N VAL A 253 6.86 -6.87 21.42
CA VAL A 253 7.49 -7.12 22.73
C VAL A 253 6.71 -6.39 23.83
N MET A 254 6.37 -5.13 23.61
CA MET A 254 5.56 -4.35 24.54
C MET A 254 4.18 -4.98 24.75
N SER A 255 3.53 -5.43 23.67
CA SER A 255 2.24 -6.11 23.75
C SER A 255 2.33 -7.43 24.51
N GLY A 256 3.39 -8.21 24.30
CA GLY A 256 3.62 -9.47 25.02
C GLY A 256 3.93 -9.30 26.50
N ILE A 257 4.74 -8.29 26.85
CA ILE A 257 4.99 -7.97 28.26
C ILE A 257 3.68 -7.51 28.91
N ALA A 258 2.94 -6.60 28.27
CA ALA A 258 1.69 -6.08 28.81
C ALA A 258 0.64 -7.19 28.99
N SER A 259 0.43 -8.06 27.99
CA SER A 259 -0.54 -9.16 28.07
C SER A 259 -0.12 -10.19 29.11
N GLY A 260 1.18 -10.52 29.19
CA GLY A 260 1.74 -11.42 30.19
C GLY A 260 1.52 -10.89 31.61
N LEU A 261 1.76 -9.60 31.85
CA LEU A 261 1.49 -8.97 33.15
C LEU A 261 0.01 -8.95 33.51
N ILE A 262 -0.87 -8.58 32.56
CA ILE A 262 -2.32 -8.56 32.77
C ILE A 262 -2.83 -9.98 33.08
N PHE A 263 -2.42 -10.98 32.30
CA PHE A 263 -2.84 -12.35 32.51
C PHE A 263 -2.25 -12.94 33.79
N PHE A 264 -0.98 -12.68 34.11
CA PHE A 264 -0.36 -13.08 35.37
C PHE A 264 -1.10 -12.52 36.57
N PHE A 265 -1.47 -11.23 36.54
CA PHE A 265 -2.28 -10.59 37.57
C PHE A 265 -3.65 -11.27 37.68
N ASN A 266 -4.38 -11.44 36.57
CA ASN A 266 -5.68 -12.11 36.56
C ASN A 266 -5.57 -13.55 37.10
N ARG A 267 -4.53 -14.28 36.72
CA ARG A 267 -4.26 -15.66 37.13
C ARG A 267 -4.06 -15.76 38.64
N LEU A 268 -3.22 -14.90 39.22
CA LEU A 268 -2.90 -14.94 40.66
C LEU A 268 -4.00 -14.33 41.54
N CYS A 269 -4.55 -13.19 41.13
CA CYS A 269 -5.48 -12.43 41.95
C CYS A 269 -6.91 -12.94 41.82
N ILE A 270 -7.30 -13.49 40.66
CA ILE A 270 -8.71 -13.83 40.36
C ILE A 270 -8.87 -15.33 40.10
N LEU A 271 -8.23 -15.85 39.04
CA LEU A 271 -8.57 -17.17 38.48
C LEU A 271 -8.19 -18.34 39.39
N ARG A 272 -7.08 -18.25 40.14
CA ARG A 272 -6.63 -19.31 41.07
C ARG A 272 -7.26 -19.26 42.46
N ARG A 273 -8.16 -18.30 42.73
CA ARG A 273 -8.82 -18.18 44.04
C ARG A 273 -10.02 -19.12 44.12
N GLU A 274 -10.28 -19.67 45.30
CA GLU A 274 -11.44 -20.54 45.54
C GLU A 274 -12.78 -19.84 45.21
N ASN A 275 -12.90 -18.55 45.56
CA ASN A 275 -14.05 -17.69 45.25
C ASN A 275 -13.87 -16.88 43.95
N SER A 276 -13.23 -17.45 42.93
CA SER A 276 -12.89 -16.80 41.66
C SER A 276 -14.08 -16.14 40.96
N THR A 277 -15.24 -16.80 40.92
CA THR A 277 -16.44 -16.28 40.24
C THR A 277 -16.96 -14.98 40.88
N ASN A 278 -17.10 -14.98 42.21
CA ASN A 278 -17.56 -13.81 42.94
C ASN A 278 -16.57 -12.65 42.80
N LEU A 279 -15.27 -12.95 42.88
CA LEU A 279 -14.23 -11.96 42.73
C LEU A 279 -14.18 -11.36 41.32
N ALA A 280 -14.34 -12.19 40.28
CA ALA A 280 -14.43 -11.73 38.90
C ALA A 280 -15.64 -10.81 38.70
N ILE A 281 -16.79 -11.11 39.30
CA ILE A 281 -17.99 -10.25 39.23
C ILE A 281 -17.76 -8.92 39.96
N TYR A 282 -17.10 -8.92 41.12
CA TYR A 282 -16.82 -7.68 41.86
C TYR A 282 -15.77 -6.80 41.18
N LEU A 283 -14.78 -7.41 40.52
CA LEU A 283 -13.76 -6.68 39.76
C LEU A 283 -14.21 -6.33 38.33
N TYR A 284 -15.30 -6.91 37.84
CA TYR A 284 -15.84 -6.67 36.51
C TYR A 284 -15.98 -5.17 36.17
N PRO A 285 -16.56 -4.31 37.04
CA PRO A 285 -16.65 -2.87 36.75
C PRO A 285 -15.29 -2.20 36.56
N VAL A 286 -14.28 -2.61 37.34
CA VAL A 286 -12.92 -2.05 37.23
C VAL A 286 -12.28 -2.48 35.92
N LEU A 287 -12.40 -3.76 35.55
CA LEU A 287 -11.86 -4.28 34.28
C LEU A 287 -12.53 -3.62 33.06
N VAL A 288 -13.86 -3.44 33.09
CA VAL A 288 -14.58 -2.66 32.07
C VAL A 288 -14.09 -1.22 32.07
N GLY A 289 -13.97 -0.59 33.23
CA GLY A 289 -13.49 0.79 33.37
C GLY A 289 -12.12 0.99 32.71
N VAL A 290 -11.13 0.17 33.08
CA VAL A 290 -9.78 0.24 32.48
C VAL A 290 -9.83 0.05 30.97
N THR A 291 -10.63 -0.91 30.48
CA THR A 291 -10.80 -1.16 29.05
C THR A 291 -11.40 0.04 28.32
N VAL A 292 -12.50 0.59 28.85
CA VAL A 292 -13.17 1.79 28.31
C VAL A 292 -12.20 2.95 28.30
N PHE A 293 -11.49 3.19 29.39
CA PHE A 293 -10.58 4.32 29.51
C PHE A 293 -9.47 4.29 28.47
N ILE A 294 -8.76 3.16 28.35
CA ILE A 294 -7.67 3.03 27.38
C ILE A 294 -8.19 3.36 25.97
N ASN A 295 -9.29 2.73 25.56
CA ASN A 295 -9.81 2.93 24.21
C ASN A 295 -10.37 4.36 24.02
N VAL A 296 -11.26 4.83 24.90
CA VAL A 296 -11.89 6.15 24.77
C VAL A 296 -10.88 7.29 24.89
N PHE A 297 -9.89 7.18 25.78
CA PHE A 297 -8.84 8.18 25.93
C PHE A 297 -8.09 8.40 24.62
N PHE A 298 -7.61 7.33 23.99
CA PHE A 298 -6.84 7.45 22.76
C PHE A 298 -7.69 7.88 21.56
N VAL A 299 -8.96 7.43 21.51
CA VAL A 299 -9.91 7.88 20.49
C VAL A 299 -10.18 9.38 20.61
N ILE A 300 -10.47 9.89 21.81
CA ILE A 300 -10.73 11.32 22.03
C ILE A 300 -9.45 12.13 21.83
N TYR A 301 -8.32 11.69 22.39
CA TYR A 301 -7.05 12.39 22.29
C TYR A 301 -6.66 12.65 20.82
N LYS A 302 -6.88 11.67 19.94
CA LYS A 302 -6.56 11.80 18.52
C LYS A 302 -7.66 12.46 17.71
N GLY A 303 -8.90 12.01 17.85
CA GLY A 303 -10.05 12.52 17.07
C GLY A 303 -10.48 13.93 17.47
N ALA A 304 -10.58 14.22 18.77
CA ALA A 304 -11.05 15.51 19.26
C ALA A 304 -10.01 16.63 19.13
N LYS A 305 -8.72 16.32 18.96
CA LYS A 305 -7.68 17.31 18.68
C LYS A 305 -7.90 18.05 17.37
N ASN A 306 -8.46 17.37 16.36
CA ASN A 306 -8.69 17.96 15.04
C ASN A 306 -10.11 18.48 14.85
N VAL A 307 -11.12 17.86 15.48
CA VAL A 307 -12.52 18.31 15.36
C VAL A 307 -12.87 19.40 16.37
N ALA A 308 -12.35 19.32 17.59
CA ALA A 308 -12.75 20.20 18.70
C ALA A 308 -11.58 20.92 19.39
N HIS A 309 -10.34 20.72 18.91
CA HIS A 309 -9.11 21.29 19.46
C HIS A 309 -8.94 21.06 20.97
N TRP A 310 -9.31 19.87 21.45
CA TRP A 310 -9.14 19.53 22.85
C TRP A 310 -7.68 19.25 23.19
N ASP A 311 -7.21 19.85 24.29
CA ASP A 311 -5.92 19.51 24.89
C ASP A 311 -5.96 18.13 25.59
N SER A 312 -4.79 17.53 25.75
CA SER A 312 -4.52 16.25 26.44
C SER A 312 -5.25 16.14 27.77
N ASN A 313 -5.25 17.23 28.56
CA ASN A 313 -5.90 17.25 29.87
C ASN A 313 -7.43 17.15 29.75
N LYS A 314 -8.04 17.84 28.79
CA LYS A 314 -9.49 17.75 28.54
C LYS A 314 -9.86 16.37 28.00
N ALA A 315 -9.06 15.81 27.09
CA ALA A 315 -9.27 14.46 26.59
C ALA A 315 -9.21 13.41 27.71
N ALA A 316 -8.22 13.51 28.60
CA ALA A 316 -8.09 12.64 29.78
C ALA A 316 -9.29 12.77 30.72
N TRP A 317 -9.74 13.99 31.01
CA TRP A 317 -10.90 14.24 31.86
C TRP A 317 -12.19 13.67 31.28
N VAL A 318 -12.47 13.90 30.00
CA VAL A 318 -13.68 13.35 29.35
C VAL A 318 -13.62 11.82 29.33
N ALA A 319 -12.46 11.23 29.02
CA ALA A 319 -12.28 9.78 29.05
C ALA A 319 -12.48 9.21 30.47
N ALA A 320 -12.02 9.92 31.51
CA ALA A 320 -12.25 9.55 32.91
C ALA A 320 -13.73 9.65 33.31
N CYS A 321 -14.47 10.66 32.83
CA CYS A 321 -15.90 10.76 33.05
C CYS A 321 -16.68 9.62 32.36
N VAL A 322 -16.30 9.28 31.12
CA VAL A 322 -16.90 8.13 30.39
C VAL A 322 -16.58 6.82 31.11
N MET A 323 -15.33 6.64 31.56
CA MET A 323 -14.92 5.50 32.39
C MET A 323 -15.80 5.39 33.65
N ALA A 324 -15.92 6.48 34.43
CA ALA A 324 -16.71 6.49 35.65
C ALA A 324 -18.19 6.17 35.37
N GLY A 325 -18.76 6.72 34.30
CA GLY A 325 -20.12 6.40 33.86
C GLY A 325 -20.29 4.92 33.52
N CYS A 326 -19.38 4.35 32.72
CA CYS A 326 -19.39 2.92 32.39
C CYS A 326 -19.21 2.04 33.64
N MET A 327 -18.36 2.44 34.58
CA MET A 327 -18.18 1.73 35.85
C MET A 327 -19.48 1.71 36.66
N VAL A 328 -20.16 2.85 36.81
CA VAL A 328 -21.43 2.94 37.55
C VAL A 328 -22.51 2.07 36.91
N VAL A 329 -22.62 2.09 35.58
CA VAL A 329 -23.56 1.21 34.84
C VAL A 329 -23.19 -0.26 35.02
N SER A 330 -21.89 -0.58 35.08
CA SER A 330 -21.41 -1.94 35.33
C SER A 330 -21.68 -2.44 36.75
N VAL A 331 -21.74 -1.53 37.75
CA VAL A 331 -22.01 -1.87 39.15
C VAL A 331 -23.48 -2.19 39.41
N PHE A 332 -24.41 -1.34 38.95
CA PHE A 332 -25.83 -1.47 39.34
C PHE A 332 -26.61 -2.43 38.43
N PRO A 333 -26.99 -2.07 37.18
CA PRO A 333 -27.64 -3.02 36.27
C PRO A 333 -26.67 -4.09 35.76
N GLY A 334 -25.38 -3.75 35.57
CA GLY A 334 -24.38 -4.66 35.00
C GLY A 334 -24.13 -5.91 35.84
N MET A 335 -23.82 -5.79 37.14
CA MET A 335 -23.60 -6.96 38.00
C MET A 335 -24.86 -7.84 38.14
N TRP A 336 -26.04 -7.23 38.23
CA TRP A 336 -27.30 -7.98 38.31
C TRP A 336 -27.57 -8.76 37.02
N LEU A 337 -27.45 -8.10 35.86
CA LEU A 337 -27.60 -8.74 34.55
C LEU A 337 -26.53 -9.80 34.31
N LEU A 338 -25.28 -9.54 34.69
CA LEU A 338 -24.17 -10.48 34.54
C LEU A 338 -24.41 -11.74 35.37
N ARG A 339 -24.76 -11.61 36.65
CA ARG A 339 -25.11 -12.77 37.50
C ARG A 339 -26.25 -13.58 36.89
N ARG A 340 -27.30 -12.90 36.40
CA ARG A 340 -28.44 -13.55 35.76
C ARG A 340 -28.05 -14.25 34.45
N ALA A 341 -27.19 -13.63 33.65
CA ALA A 341 -26.74 -14.16 32.37
C ALA A 341 -25.80 -15.35 32.53
N VAL A 342 -24.84 -15.27 33.45
CA VAL A 342 -23.94 -16.38 33.81
C VAL A 342 -24.75 -17.58 34.28
N ASN A 343 -25.67 -17.42 35.24
CA ASN A 343 -26.49 -18.52 35.73
C ASN A 343 -27.31 -19.18 34.61
N LYS A 344 -27.95 -18.36 33.75
CA LYS A 344 -28.75 -18.86 32.63
C LYS A 344 -27.92 -19.58 31.56
N ASP A 345 -26.72 -19.10 31.27
CA ASP A 345 -25.84 -19.73 30.30
C ASP A 345 -25.22 -21.04 30.85
N MET A 346 -24.97 -21.12 32.15
CA MET A 346 -24.59 -22.37 32.82
C MET A 346 -25.71 -23.41 32.77
N GLU A 347 -26.96 -23.00 33.04
CA GLU A 347 -28.14 -23.87 32.89
C GLU A 347 -28.27 -24.41 31.46
N ARG A 348 -28.08 -23.54 30.45
CA ARG A 348 -28.11 -23.94 29.03
C ARG A 348 -26.96 -24.87 28.66
N ALA A 349 -25.77 -24.65 29.21
CA ALA A 349 -24.62 -25.52 28.98
C ALA A 349 -24.85 -26.91 29.58
N ALA A 350 -25.38 -26.97 30.81
CA ALA A 350 -25.78 -28.21 31.45
C ALA A 350 -26.88 -28.95 30.65
N GLN A 351 -27.89 -28.23 30.18
CA GLN A 351 -28.95 -28.82 29.34
C GLN A 351 -28.39 -29.37 28.03
N LYS A 352 -27.51 -28.63 27.34
CA LYS A 352 -26.87 -29.11 26.10
C LYS A 352 -25.99 -30.34 26.31
N ALA A 353 -25.26 -30.41 27.43
CA ALA A 353 -24.47 -31.59 27.77
C ALA A 353 -25.38 -32.80 28.00
N ALA A 354 -26.47 -32.63 28.75
CA ALA A 354 -27.47 -33.66 28.97
C ALA A 354 -28.15 -34.10 27.66
N ASP A 355 -28.50 -33.16 26.78
CA ASP A 355 -29.09 -33.44 25.47
C ASP A 355 -28.09 -34.15 24.54
N ALA A 356 -26.80 -33.80 24.59
CA ALA A 356 -25.76 -34.43 23.80
C ALA A 356 -25.50 -35.88 24.25
N GLU A 357 -25.48 -36.14 25.55
CA GLU A 357 -25.41 -37.50 26.11
C GLU A 357 -26.67 -38.30 25.77
N ALA A 358 -27.86 -37.70 25.84
CA ALA A 358 -29.12 -38.33 25.46
C ALA A 358 -29.21 -38.65 23.95
N ASN A 359 -28.56 -37.85 23.10
CA ASN A 359 -28.54 -38.01 21.65
C ASN A 359 -27.34 -38.83 21.13
N ALA A 360 -26.34 -39.13 21.98
CA ALA A 360 -25.19 -39.96 21.61
C ALA A 360 -25.57 -41.40 21.19
N GLY A 361 -26.82 -41.83 21.44
CA GLY A 361 -27.38 -43.12 21.00
C GLY A 361 -28.36 -43.06 19.82
N LYS A 362 -28.62 -41.90 19.21
CA LYS A 362 -29.58 -41.79 18.09
C LYS A 362 -28.86 -41.33 16.81
N ALA A 363 -28.93 -42.16 15.76
CA ALA A 363 -28.40 -41.83 14.45
C ALA A 363 -29.02 -40.52 13.94
N LYS A 364 -28.18 -39.59 13.47
CA LYS A 364 -28.61 -38.32 12.86
C LYS A 364 -29.39 -38.63 11.59
N GLU A 365 -30.68 -38.32 11.57
CA GLU A 365 -31.44 -38.18 10.33
C GLU A 365 -30.93 -36.93 9.59
N GLU A 366 -30.45 -37.12 8.37
CA GLU A 366 -30.07 -36.01 7.48
C GLU A 366 -31.33 -35.25 7.03
N GLU A 367 -31.48 -34.01 7.49
CA GLU A 367 -32.42 -33.06 6.89
C GLU A 367 -31.99 -32.77 5.45
N VAL A 368 -32.75 -33.31 4.49
CA VAL A 368 -32.59 -33.04 3.05
C VAL A 368 -33.16 -31.65 2.75
N GLU A 369 -32.30 -30.65 2.50
CA GLU A 369 -32.70 -29.32 2.03
C GLU A 369 -33.50 -29.42 0.71
N PRO A 370 -34.60 -28.67 0.54
CA PRO A 370 -35.41 -28.71 -0.67
C PRO A 370 -34.65 -28.22 -1.92
N GLU A 371 -34.73 -28.99 -3.01
CA GLU A 371 -34.12 -28.68 -4.32
C GLU A 371 -34.66 -27.35 -4.89
N PRO A 372 -33.81 -26.36 -5.20
CA PRO A 372 -34.25 -25.09 -5.77
C PRO A 372 -34.66 -25.24 -7.25
N THR A 373 -35.87 -24.79 -7.58
CA THR A 373 -36.60 -25.03 -8.83
C THR A 373 -36.15 -24.21 -10.06
N SER A 374 -35.14 -23.33 -9.96
CA SER A 374 -34.68 -22.50 -11.11
C SER A 374 -33.15 -22.39 -11.24
N LYS A 375 -32.62 -22.33 -12.48
CA LYS A 375 -31.18 -22.16 -12.77
C LYS A 375 -30.61 -20.87 -12.16
N ALA A 376 -31.37 -19.77 -12.17
CA ALA A 376 -30.97 -18.51 -11.54
C ALA A 376 -30.89 -18.63 -10.02
N MET A 377 -31.80 -19.39 -9.41
CA MET A 377 -31.79 -19.68 -7.97
C MET A 377 -30.67 -20.65 -7.57
N LYS A 378 -30.31 -21.60 -8.43
CA LYS A 378 -29.11 -22.46 -8.25
C LYS A 378 -27.81 -21.64 -8.32
N VAL A 379 -27.69 -20.72 -9.29
CA VAL A 379 -26.53 -19.81 -9.38
C VAL A 379 -26.48 -18.86 -8.18
N PHE A 380 -27.61 -18.25 -7.80
CA PHE A 380 -27.69 -17.37 -6.64
C PHE A 380 -27.39 -18.09 -5.33
N ASN A 381 -27.95 -19.29 -5.11
CA ASN A 381 -27.67 -20.09 -3.91
C ASN A 381 -26.22 -20.58 -3.87
N SER A 382 -25.64 -20.93 -5.02
CA SER A 382 -24.22 -21.28 -5.11
C SER A 382 -23.31 -20.09 -4.79
N LEU A 383 -23.60 -18.91 -5.36
CA LEU A 383 -22.87 -17.66 -5.10
C LEU A 383 -23.02 -17.23 -3.64
N LYS A 384 -24.22 -17.32 -3.08
CA LYS A 384 -24.52 -17.06 -1.67
C LYS A 384 -23.76 -18.01 -0.77
N ARG A 385 -23.81 -19.33 -1.04
CA ARG A 385 -23.06 -20.34 -0.28
C ARG A 385 -21.56 -20.10 -0.33
N ALA A 386 -21.02 -19.73 -1.49
CA ALA A 386 -19.60 -19.38 -1.64
C ALA A 386 -19.23 -18.12 -0.84
N ALA A 387 -20.04 -17.06 -0.92
CA ALA A 387 -19.83 -15.81 -0.20
C ALA A 387 -19.99 -15.96 1.33
N THR A 388 -20.90 -16.83 1.79
CA THR A 388 -21.14 -17.08 3.22
C THR A 388 -20.34 -18.26 3.77
N ARG A 389 -19.50 -18.93 2.95
CA ARG A 389 -18.73 -20.12 3.39
C ARG A 389 -17.86 -19.79 4.59
N GLY A 390 -17.15 -18.65 4.55
CA GLY A 390 -16.27 -18.21 5.63
C GLY A 390 -16.99 -18.01 6.97
N LEU A 391 -18.29 -17.74 6.95
CA LEU A 391 -19.10 -17.54 8.15
C LEU A 391 -19.51 -18.84 8.86
N ASN A 392 -19.41 -19.98 8.18
CA ASN A 392 -19.88 -21.29 8.68
C ASN A 392 -18.73 -22.27 8.94
N VAL A 393 -17.47 -21.84 8.83
CA VAL A 393 -16.32 -22.71 9.10
C VAL A 393 -16.16 -22.91 10.60
N ASP A 394 -16.02 -24.16 11.04
CA ASP A 394 -15.62 -24.47 12.41
C ASP A 394 -14.09 -24.54 12.50
N ILE A 395 -13.48 -23.56 13.18
CA ILE A 395 -12.02 -23.49 13.32
C ILE A 395 -11.48 -24.48 14.35
N HIS A 396 -12.32 -25.00 15.25
CA HIS A 396 -11.88 -25.89 16.33
C HIS A 396 -11.61 -27.31 15.87
N GLN A 397 -12.16 -27.73 14.73
CA GLN A 397 -11.78 -28.99 14.07
C GLN A 397 -10.27 -29.06 13.80
N HIS A 398 -9.62 -27.92 13.62
CA HIS A 398 -8.18 -27.88 13.39
C HIS A 398 -7.38 -28.33 14.62
N VAL A 399 -7.89 -28.08 15.83
CA VAL A 399 -7.27 -28.53 17.09
C VAL A 399 -7.25 -30.05 17.18
N GLU A 400 -8.31 -30.71 16.72
CA GLU A 400 -8.40 -32.17 16.70
C GLU A 400 -7.50 -32.78 15.62
N SER A 401 -7.17 -32.02 14.57
CA SER A 401 -6.36 -32.51 13.44
C SER A 401 -4.84 -32.45 13.65
N ASP A 402 -4.34 -31.58 14.53
CA ASP A 402 -2.90 -31.38 14.77
C ASP A 402 -2.54 -31.74 16.22
N GLN A 403 -1.75 -32.80 16.37
CA GLN A 403 -1.31 -33.31 17.67
C GLN A 403 -0.57 -32.24 18.50
N THR A 404 0.24 -31.38 17.86
CA THR A 404 1.02 -30.36 18.58
C THR A 404 0.08 -29.34 19.24
N ILE A 405 -0.97 -28.95 18.51
CA ILE A 405 -1.96 -28.00 19.00
C ILE A 405 -2.81 -28.66 20.08
N HIS A 406 -3.23 -29.90 19.86
CA HIS A 406 -3.98 -30.67 20.86
C HIS A 406 -3.22 -30.77 22.20
N ASP A 407 -1.94 -31.14 22.16
CA ASP A 407 -1.11 -31.31 23.36
C ASP A 407 -0.91 -29.97 24.11
N MET A 408 -0.69 -28.88 23.38
CA MET A 408 -0.64 -27.52 23.95
C MET A 408 -1.96 -27.14 24.63
N HIS A 409 -3.09 -27.44 24.00
CA HIS A 409 -4.40 -27.13 24.58
C HIS A 409 -4.71 -28.00 25.81
N ALA A 410 -4.26 -29.25 25.81
CA ALA A 410 -4.40 -30.16 26.94
C ALA A 410 -3.51 -29.77 28.14
N ALA A 411 -2.32 -29.25 27.90
CA ALA A 411 -1.36 -28.86 28.94
C ALA A 411 -1.74 -27.58 29.71
N ALA A 412 -2.49 -26.68 29.10
CA ALA A 412 -2.80 -25.38 29.68
C ALA A 412 -3.83 -25.44 30.82
N GLU A 413 -3.60 -24.65 31.87
CA GLU A 413 -4.38 -24.64 33.11
C GLU A 413 -5.87 -24.39 32.84
N VAL A 414 -6.72 -25.22 33.45
CA VAL A 414 -8.19 -25.12 33.35
C VAL A 414 -8.71 -24.36 34.57
N PHE A 415 -9.43 -23.27 34.31
CA PHE A 415 -10.05 -22.45 35.35
C PHE A 415 -11.54 -22.78 35.50
N SER A 416 -12.18 -22.27 36.57
CA SER A 416 -13.63 -22.43 36.81
C SER A 416 -14.42 -21.99 35.56
N PRO A 417 -15.33 -22.85 35.03
CA PRO A 417 -16.19 -22.51 33.91
C PRO A 417 -17.04 -21.26 34.16
N GLU A 418 -17.53 -21.08 35.38
CA GLU A 418 -18.35 -19.94 35.79
C GLU A 418 -17.53 -18.64 35.75
N THR A 419 -16.26 -18.70 36.15
CA THR A 419 -15.35 -17.55 36.09
C THR A 419 -15.01 -17.19 34.65
N GLU A 420 -14.71 -18.18 33.81
CA GLU A 420 -14.44 -17.94 32.38
C GLU A 420 -15.69 -17.40 31.65
N GLN A 421 -16.89 -17.78 32.08
CA GLN A 421 -18.14 -17.22 31.55
C GLN A 421 -18.30 -15.73 31.88
N VAL A 422 -17.78 -15.24 33.02
CA VAL A 422 -17.73 -13.79 33.31
C VAL A 422 -16.77 -13.10 32.34
N TYR A 423 -15.58 -13.67 32.13
CA TYR A 423 -14.60 -13.14 31.18
C TYR A 423 -15.09 -13.18 29.73
N LYS A 424 -15.98 -14.10 29.37
CA LYS A 424 -16.62 -14.14 28.05
C LYS A 424 -17.28 -12.80 27.70
N TYR A 425 -18.03 -12.21 28.62
CA TYR A 425 -18.68 -10.92 28.36
C TYR A 425 -17.67 -9.76 28.31
N LEU A 426 -16.64 -9.79 29.17
CA LEU A 426 -15.53 -8.82 29.10
C LEU A 426 -14.80 -8.89 27.76
N GLN A 427 -14.57 -10.09 27.26
CA GLN A 427 -13.84 -10.33 26.04
C GLN A 427 -14.62 -9.83 24.82
N VAL A 428 -15.94 -10.03 24.76
CA VAL A 428 -16.76 -9.42 23.68
C VAL A 428 -16.58 -7.91 23.65
N PHE A 429 -16.55 -7.28 24.84
CA PHE A 429 -16.36 -5.84 24.95
C PHE A 429 -14.96 -5.39 24.51
N SER A 430 -13.89 -6.07 24.94
CA SER A 430 -12.53 -5.76 24.50
C SER A 430 -12.36 -6.00 23.00
N ALA A 431 -12.94 -7.05 22.42
CA ALA A 431 -12.91 -7.33 21.00
C ALA A 431 -13.54 -6.21 20.17
N CYS A 432 -14.67 -5.63 20.60
CA CYS A 432 -15.27 -4.45 19.97
C CYS A 432 -14.29 -3.26 19.96
N ALA A 433 -13.58 -3.05 21.06
CA ALA A 433 -12.69 -1.91 21.23
C ALA A 433 -11.38 -2.07 20.42
N VAL A 434 -10.82 -3.29 20.38
CA VAL A 434 -9.71 -3.66 19.49
C VAL A 434 -10.14 -3.50 18.04
N SER A 435 -11.33 -3.98 17.66
CA SER A 435 -11.86 -3.87 16.30
C SER A 435 -12.01 -2.41 15.85
N PHE A 436 -12.46 -1.52 16.73
CA PHE A 436 -12.48 -0.09 16.44
C PHE A 436 -11.08 0.48 16.20
N SER A 437 -10.12 0.15 17.08
CA SER A 437 -8.74 0.62 16.99
C SER A 437 -8.02 0.06 15.75
N HIS A 438 -8.31 -1.19 15.40
CA HIS A 438 -7.84 -1.87 14.21
C HIS A 438 -8.37 -1.19 12.95
N GLY A 439 -9.68 -0.95 12.85
CA GLY A 439 -10.28 -0.26 11.71
C GLY A 439 -9.73 1.15 11.51
N ALA A 440 -9.43 1.84 12.61
CA ALA A 440 -8.77 3.16 12.57
C ALA A 440 -7.32 3.10 12.06
N ASN A 441 -6.55 2.09 12.45
CA ASN A 441 -5.13 1.98 12.07
C ASN A 441 -4.96 1.42 10.66
N ASP A 442 -5.63 0.32 10.36
CA ASP A 442 -5.30 -0.51 9.20
C ASP A 442 -6.02 -0.06 7.93
N VAL A 443 -7.13 0.71 8.02
CA VAL A 443 -7.77 1.30 6.83
C VAL A 443 -6.80 2.18 6.03
N ALA A 444 -5.85 2.82 6.71
CA ALA A 444 -4.84 3.67 6.10
C ALA A 444 -3.93 2.91 5.12
N ASN A 445 -3.74 1.61 5.31
CA ASN A 445 -2.93 0.78 4.40
C ASN A 445 -3.55 0.71 2.99
N ALA A 446 -4.88 0.71 2.90
CA ALA A 446 -5.60 0.74 1.63
C ALA A 446 -5.91 2.17 1.15
N VAL A 447 -6.33 3.03 2.07
CA VAL A 447 -6.84 4.37 1.77
C VAL A 447 -5.72 5.42 1.64
N GLY A 448 -4.57 5.21 2.26
CA GLY A 448 -3.39 6.09 2.15
C GLY A 448 -2.87 6.22 0.72
N PRO A 449 -2.46 5.11 0.08
CA PRO A 449 -2.03 5.15 -1.31
C PRO A 449 -3.11 5.69 -2.25
N PHE A 450 -4.38 5.32 -2.04
CA PHE A 450 -5.48 5.83 -2.87
C PHE A 450 -5.76 7.33 -2.64
N SER A 451 -5.60 7.83 -1.42
CA SER A 451 -5.65 9.27 -1.14
C SER A 451 -4.56 9.98 -1.91
N GLY A 452 -3.34 9.43 -1.95
CA GLY A 452 -2.25 9.97 -2.79
C GLY A 452 -2.63 10.06 -4.26
N ILE A 453 -3.24 9.01 -4.82
CA ILE A 453 -3.76 9.01 -6.20
C ILE A 453 -4.83 10.10 -6.39
N TRP A 454 -5.79 10.19 -5.46
CA TRP A 454 -6.88 11.14 -5.52
C TRP A 454 -6.39 12.59 -5.44
N TYR A 455 -5.43 12.88 -4.56
CA TYR A 455 -4.87 14.22 -4.41
C TYR A 455 -4.09 14.67 -5.65
N VAL A 456 -3.25 13.80 -6.21
CA VAL A 456 -2.58 14.07 -7.49
C VAL A 456 -3.62 14.31 -8.59
N TYR A 457 -4.65 13.47 -8.68
CA TYR A 457 -5.69 13.61 -9.69
C TYR A 457 -6.51 14.91 -9.57
N ARG A 458 -6.77 15.38 -8.35
CA ARG A 458 -7.61 16.56 -8.11
C ARG A 458 -6.86 17.88 -8.12
N PHE A 459 -5.67 17.88 -7.53
CA PHE A 459 -4.92 19.10 -7.20
C PHE A 459 -3.53 19.14 -7.83
N TRP A 460 -3.08 18.07 -8.51
CA TRP A 460 -1.72 17.95 -9.05
C TRP A 460 -0.62 18.15 -7.99
N THR A 461 -0.94 17.90 -6.72
CA THR A 461 -0.01 18.01 -5.60
C THR A 461 0.20 16.65 -4.94
N ILE A 462 1.44 16.42 -4.52
CA ILE A 462 1.79 15.33 -3.61
C ILE A 462 1.64 15.88 -2.19
N SER A 463 0.40 16.16 -1.79
CA SER A 463 0.14 16.67 -0.45
C SER A 463 0.14 15.52 0.56
N SER A 464 0.96 15.64 1.59
CA SER A 464 0.98 14.74 2.76
C SER A 464 0.01 15.19 3.86
N THR A 465 -0.65 16.33 3.68
CA THR A 465 -1.45 17.02 4.72
C THR A 465 -2.93 17.17 4.37
N GLY A 466 -3.36 16.79 3.16
CA GLY A 466 -4.75 16.89 2.78
C GLY A 466 -5.64 15.90 3.54
N ASP A 467 -6.79 16.37 4.04
CA ASP A 467 -7.77 15.51 4.69
C ASP A 467 -8.34 14.48 3.70
N THR A 468 -8.29 13.21 4.07
CA THR A 468 -8.88 12.15 3.25
C THR A 468 -10.40 12.27 3.23
N PRO A 469 -11.04 12.29 2.05
CA PRO A 469 -12.49 12.38 1.99
C PRO A 469 -13.17 11.19 2.68
N VAL A 470 -14.25 11.46 3.43
CA VAL A 470 -14.96 10.46 4.23
C VAL A 470 -15.44 9.25 3.41
N TRP A 471 -15.85 9.46 2.16
CA TRP A 471 -16.28 8.36 1.28
C TRP A 471 -15.15 7.37 0.97
N VAL A 472 -13.89 7.83 0.96
CA VAL A 472 -12.72 6.97 0.76
C VAL A 472 -12.50 6.09 1.99
N LEU A 473 -12.60 6.68 3.18
CA LEU A 473 -12.54 5.92 4.45
C LEU A 473 -13.68 4.90 4.54
N ALA A 474 -14.89 5.29 4.14
CA ALA A 474 -16.05 4.40 4.09
C ALA A 474 -15.85 3.23 3.12
N MET A 475 -15.26 3.48 1.94
CA MET A 475 -14.88 2.41 1.00
C MET A 475 -13.88 1.44 1.64
N GLY A 476 -12.84 1.97 2.31
CA GLY A 476 -11.86 1.14 3.02
C GLY A 476 -12.52 0.28 4.11
N GLY A 477 -13.35 0.89 4.96
CA GLY A 477 -14.10 0.16 5.99
C GLY A 477 -15.01 -0.93 5.39
N ALA A 478 -15.73 -0.63 4.32
CA ALA A 478 -16.57 -1.61 3.63
C ALA A 478 -15.76 -2.79 3.06
N GLY A 479 -14.58 -2.50 2.49
CA GLY A 479 -13.66 -3.53 2.00
C GLY A 479 -13.20 -4.48 3.10
N ILE A 480 -12.79 -3.95 4.27
CA ILE A 480 -12.38 -4.74 5.44
C ILE A 480 -13.49 -5.72 5.85
N VAL A 481 -14.73 -5.27 5.92
CA VAL A 481 -15.88 -6.12 6.30
C VAL A 481 -16.12 -7.24 5.29
N VAL A 482 -16.02 -6.93 3.99
CA VAL A 482 -16.17 -7.93 2.91
C VAL A 482 -15.06 -8.98 2.96
N GLY A 483 -13.81 -8.54 3.19
CA GLY A 483 -12.66 -9.42 3.32
C GLY A 483 -12.79 -10.42 4.46
N LEU A 484 -13.20 -9.94 5.62
CA LEU A 484 -13.45 -10.76 6.80
C LEU A 484 -14.53 -11.82 6.51
N ALA A 485 -15.68 -11.39 6.00
CA ALA A 485 -16.83 -12.28 5.79
C ALA A 485 -16.53 -13.41 4.79
N THR A 486 -15.63 -13.16 3.83
CA THR A 486 -15.30 -14.10 2.76
C THR A 486 -14.11 -15.01 3.11
N TYR A 487 -13.03 -14.45 3.67
CA TYR A 487 -11.75 -15.15 3.76
C TYR A 487 -11.02 -15.05 5.11
N GLY A 488 -11.59 -14.33 6.08
CA GLY A 488 -11.02 -14.14 7.42
C GLY A 488 -10.82 -15.42 8.24
N TYR A 489 -11.60 -16.47 7.97
CA TYR A 489 -11.56 -17.72 8.72
C TYR A 489 -10.19 -18.43 8.69
N ASN A 490 -9.38 -18.22 7.64
CA ASN A 490 -8.06 -18.86 7.52
C ASN A 490 -7.09 -18.37 8.60
N ILE A 491 -7.08 -17.06 8.88
CA ILE A 491 -6.19 -16.50 9.90
C ILE A 491 -6.78 -16.69 11.30
N MET A 492 -8.11 -16.71 11.44
CA MET A 492 -8.73 -17.03 12.72
C MET A 492 -8.36 -18.43 13.24
N MET A 493 -8.06 -19.39 12.36
CA MET A 493 -7.48 -20.67 12.79
C MET A 493 -6.08 -20.47 13.39
N THR A 494 -5.21 -19.71 12.71
CA THR A 494 -3.82 -19.49 13.13
C THR A 494 -3.73 -18.76 14.46
N LEU A 495 -4.39 -17.60 14.59
CA LEU A 495 -4.33 -16.77 15.80
C LEU A 495 -5.30 -17.22 16.89
N GLY A 496 -6.47 -17.76 16.53
CA GLY A 496 -7.48 -18.15 17.51
C GLY A 496 -7.17 -19.44 18.26
N VAL A 497 -6.60 -20.44 17.57
CA VAL A 497 -6.35 -21.76 18.18
C VAL A 497 -4.92 -22.29 17.97
N GLY A 498 -4.19 -21.77 16.98
CA GLY A 498 -2.91 -22.34 16.55
C GLY A 498 -1.69 -21.92 17.36
N LEU A 499 -1.63 -20.67 17.83
CA LEU A 499 -0.43 -20.12 18.47
C LEU A 499 -0.34 -20.42 19.97
N ALA A 500 -1.43 -20.20 20.70
CA ALA A 500 -1.58 -20.51 22.12
C ALA A 500 -3.05 -20.85 22.43
N LYS A 501 -3.31 -21.51 23.57
CA LYS A 501 -4.69 -21.80 23.99
C LYS A 501 -5.41 -20.52 24.41
N MET A 502 -6.45 -20.17 23.67
CA MET A 502 -7.30 -19.02 24.00
C MET A 502 -8.50 -19.46 24.83
N THR A 503 -8.54 -19.01 26.10
CA THR A 503 -9.77 -18.95 26.91
C THR A 503 -10.21 -17.49 27.05
N PRO A 504 -11.46 -17.21 27.47
CA PRO A 504 -11.93 -15.84 27.57
C PRO A 504 -11.03 -14.91 28.39
N SER A 505 -10.50 -15.38 29.52
CA SER A 505 -9.56 -14.62 30.36
C SER A 505 -8.21 -14.33 29.69
N ARG A 506 -7.65 -15.29 28.96
CA ARG A 506 -6.42 -15.15 28.17
C ARG A 506 -6.63 -14.19 27.00
N GLY A 507 -7.71 -14.38 26.27
CA GLY A 507 -8.08 -13.54 25.12
C GLY A 507 -8.35 -12.09 25.52
N PHE A 508 -9.09 -11.84 26.61
CA PHE A 508 -9.28 -10.49 27.16
C PHE A 508 -7.95 -9.79 27.46
N SER A 509 -7.01 -10.52 28.09
CA SER A 509 -5.70 -9.99 28.44
C SER A 509 -4.85 -9.64 27.21
N ALA A 510 -4.90 -10.50 26.18
CA ALA A 510 -4.20 -10.26 24.90
C ALA A 510 -4.80 -9.11 24.09
N GLU A 511 -6.13 -9.05 24.01
CA GLU A 511 -6.88 -7.98 23.32
C GLU A 511 -6.63 -6.61 23.95
N LEU A 512 -6.72 -6.51 25.28
CA LEU A 512 -6.50 -5.25 26.00
C LEU A 512 -5.06 -4.72 25.82
N ALA A 513 -4.07 -5.60 25.94
CA ALA A 513 -2.67 -5.24 25.72
C ALA A 513 -2.40 -4.79 24.29
N THR A 514 -2.99 -5.48 23.32
CA THR A 514 -2.88 -5.12 21.89
C THR A 514 -3.50 -3.76 21.61
N SER A 515 -4.72 -3.51 22.09
CA SER A 515 -5.39 -2.21 21.95
C SER A 515 -4.56 -1.09 22.55
N PHE A 516 -4.01 -1.29 23.75
CA PHE A 516 -3.15 -0.30 24.39
C PHE A 516 -1.92 0.04 23.53
N THR A 517 -1.19 -0.96 23.05
CA THR A 517 0.00 -0.76 22.22
C THR A 517 -0.32 -0.09 20.88
N VAL A 518 -1.36 -0.57 20.18
CA VAL A 518 -1.79 -0.02 18.88
C VAL A 518 -2.23 1.44 19.02
N SER A 519 -2.99 1.73 20.07
CA SER A 519 -3.46 3.09 20.35
C SER A 519 -2.31 4.02 20.71
N LEU A 520 -1.34 3.56 21.50
CA LEU A 520 -0.15 4.33 21.85
C LEU A 520 0.73 4.64 20.62
N ALA A 521 0.95 3.67 19.74
CA ALA A 521 1.68 3.92 18.49
C ALA A 521 0.92 4.89 17.57
N SER A 522 -0.41 4.75 17.53
CA SER A 522 -1.30 5.63 16.77
C SER A 522 -1.22 7.08 17.24
N VAL A 523 -1.01 7.35 18.53
CA VAL A 523 -0.80 8.70 19.09
C VAL A 523 0.44 9.35 18.52
N TYR A 524 1.53 8.60 18.38
CA TYR A 524 2.78 9.08 17.80
C TYR A 524 2.80 9.01 16.28
N GLY A 525 1.69 8.65 15.64
CA GLY A 525 1.59 8.52 14.19
C GLY A 525 2.52 7.45 13.62
N LEU A 526 2.92 6.45 14.40
CA LEU A 526 3.79 5.37 13.97
C LEU A 526 2.95 4.25 13.33
N PRO A 527 3.16 3.92 12.04
CA PRO A 527 2.48 2.81 11.39
C PRO A 527 3.06 1.49 11.89
N ILE A 528 2.36 0.87 12.84
CA ILE A 528 2.73 -0.44 13.37
C ILE A 528 1.90 -1.56 12.75
N SER A 529 2.33 -2.79 12.99
CA SER A 529 1.58 -3.99 12.63
C SER A 529 0.69 -4.45 13.79
N THR A 530 -0.63 -4.38 13.62
CA THR A 530 -1.62 -4.95 14.56
C THR A 530 -1.43 -6.46 14.71
N THR A 531 -1.14 -7.17 13.60
CA THR A 531 -0.89 -8.61 13.57
C THR A 531 0.31 -9.02 14.42
N GLN A 532 1.38 -8.23 14.38
CA GLN A 532 2.54 -8.51 15.24
C GLN A 532 2.25 -8.19 16.71
N CYS A 533 1.47 -7.15 16.99
CA CYS A 533 1.09 -6.80 18.36
C CYS A 533 0.25 -7.89 19.01
N ILE A 534 -0.79 -8.39 18.33
CA ILE A 534 -1.62 -9.49 18.86
C ILE A 534 -0.82 -10.78 18.98
N THR A 535 0.02 -11.11 17.99
CA THR A 535 0.92 -12.28 18.08
C THR A 535 1.83 -12.17 19.31
N GLY A 536 2.42 -10.99 19.54
CA GLY A 536 3.20 -10.72 20.75
C GLY A 536 2.38 -10.86 22.03
N ALA A 537 1.15 -10.35 22.04
CA ALA A 537 0.24 -10.47 23.17
C ALA A 537 -0.14 -11.94 23.46
N GLU A 538 -0.40 -12.74 22.44
CA GLU A 538 -0.67 -14.18 22.55
C GLU A 538 0.55 -14.95 23.08
N MET A 539 1.74 -14.61 22.61
CA MET A 539 3.01 -15.13 23.16
C MET A 539 3.13 -14.79 24.64
N GLY A 540 2.79 -13.56 25.05
CA GLY A 540 2.83 -13.15 26.46
C GLY A 540 1.94 -13.99 27.37
N VAL A 541 0.69 -14.26 26.95
CA VAL A 541 -0.21 -15.13 27.74
C VAL A 541 0.21 -16.60 27.70
N GLY A 542 0.72 -17.10 26.57
CA GLY A 542 1.24 -18.46 26.45
C GLY A 542 2.49 -18.72 27.30
N LEU A 543 3.41 -17.77 27.33
CA LEU A 543 4.65 -17.86 28.14
C LEU A 543 4.38 -17.84 29.64
N VAL A 544 3.29 -17.21 30.08
CA VAL A 544 2.87 -17.26 31.49
C VAL A 544 2.40 -18.67 31.86
N GLU A 545 1.79 -19.43 30.94
CA GLU A 545 1.42 -20.83 31.19
C GLU A 545 2.65 -21.71 31.37
N ASP A 546 3.44 -21.86 30.30
CA ASP A 546 4.69 -22.60 30.28
C ASP A 546 5.51 -22.19 29.05
N ILE A 547 6.84 -22.12 29.21
CA ILE A 547 7.74 -21.67 28.14
C ILE A 547 7.87 -22.67 26.98
N ARG A 548 7.66 -23.97 27.25
CA ARG A 548 7.82 -25.06 26.27
C ARG A 548 6.49 -25.47 25.66
N THR A 549 5.44 -25.61 26.47
CA THR A 549 4.15 -26.16 26.05
C THR A 549 3.06 -25.12 25.89
N GLY A 550 3.23 -23.90 26.41
CA GLY A 550 2.21 -22.85 26.32
C GLY A 550 2.11 -22.16 24.95
N VAL A 551 3.06 -22.41 24.04
CA VAL A 551 3.17 -21.76 22.75
C VAL A 551 3.62 -22.73 21.65
N ASN A 552 3.03 -22.60 20.47
CA ASN A 552 3.50 -23.26 19.25
C ASN A 552 4.70 -22.51 18.61
N TRP A 553 5.92 -22.84 19.04
CA TRP A 553 7.16 -22.22 18.55
C TRP A 553 7.40 -22.37 17.05
N LYS A 554 6.98 -23.49 16.45
CA LYS A 554 7.13 -23.72 15.00
C LYS A 554 6.28 -22.74 14.21
N LEU A 555 5.03 -22.55 14.64
CA LEU A 555 4.13 -21.60 14.02
C LEU A 555 4.60 -20.16 14.22
N PHE A 556 5.07 -19.82 15.42
CA PHE A 556 5.64 -18.50 15.70
C PHE A 556 6.85 -18.18 14.81
N LEU A 557 7.78 -19.12 14.65
CA LEU A 557 8.95 -18.92 13.78
C LEU A 557 8.54 -18.79 12.31
N LYS A 558 7.59 -19.60 11.84
CA LYS A 558 7.02 -19.47 10.50
C LYS A 558 6.46 -18.06 10.28
N GLN A 559 5.85 -17.49 11.31
CA GLN A 559 5.25 -16.17 11.27
C GLN A 559 6.30 -15.04 11.20
N ILE A 560 7.38 -15.14 11.98
CA ILE A 560 8.52 -14.20 11.90
C ILE A 560 9.14 -14.22 10.50
N VAL A 561 9.37 -15.42 9.94
CA VAL A 561 9.91 -15.56 8.59
C VAL A 561 8.97 -14.93 7.56
N ALA A 562 7.66 -15.18 7.68
CA ALA A 562 6.66 -14.58 6.79
C ALA A 562 6.65 -13.04 6.87
N TRP A 563 6.87 -12.44 8.04
CA TRP A 563 6.95 -10.98 8.20
C TRP A 563 8.16 -10.38 7.47
N VAL A 564 9.33 -11.04 7.53
CA VAL A 564 10.52 -10.58 6.80
C VAL A 564 10.32 -10.73 5.29
N PHE A 565 9.81 -11.88 4.84
CA PHE A 565 9.51 -12.12 3.43
C PHE A 565 8.47 -11.16 2.88
N THR A 566 7.51 -10.71 3.70
CA THR A 566 6.47 -9.77 3.29
C THR A 566 7.03 -8.47 2.71
N LEU A 567 8.04 -7.88 3.35
CA LEU A 567 8.68 -6.66 2.88
C LEU A 567 9.40 -6.87 1.55
N ILE A 568 10.14 -7.99 1.46
CA ILE A 568 10.95 -8.34 0.28
C ILE A 568 10.05 -8.60 -0.92
N VAL A 569 9.04 -9.46 -0.76
CA VAL A 569 8.15 -9.86 -1.85
C VAL A 569 7.31 -8.68 -2.31
N SER A 570 6.70 -7.92 -1.39
CA SER A 570 5.86 -6.77 -1.76
C SER A 570 6.69 -5.67 -2.42
N GLY A 571 7.90 -5.40 -1.92
CA GLY A 571 8.82 -4.43 -2.49
C GLY A 571 9.32 -4.81 -3.88
N ILE A 572 9.79 -6.04 -4.07
CA ILE A 572 10.26 -6.53 -5.38
C ILE A 572 9.10 -6.58 -6.39
N LEU A 573 7.93 -7.05 -5.97
CA LEU A 573 6.76 -7.11 -6.84
C LEU A 573 6.33 -5.72 -7.29
N CYS A 574 6.28 -4.75 -6.37
CA CYS A 574 5.95 -3.37 -6.71
C CYS A 574 7.01 -2.75 -7.63
N ALA A 575 8.29 -2.92 -7.30
CA ALA A 575 9.42 -2.46 -8.10
C ALA A 575 9.33 -3.00 -9.53
N ALA A 576 9.03 -4.30 -9.70
CA ALA A 576 8.89 -4.92 -11.02
C ALA A 576 7.71 -4.36 -11.81
N ILE A 577 6.53 -4.25 -11.20
CA ILE A 577 5.32 -3.70 -11.85
C ILE A 577 5.56 -2.24 -12.26
N PHE A 578 6.11 -1.44 -11.34
CA PHE A 578 6.38 -0.03 -11.59
C PHE A 578 7.46 0.16 -12.66
N ALA A 579 8.57 -0.58 -12.59
CA ALA A 579 9.65 -0.51 -13.59
C ALA A 579 9.14 -0.87 -14.98
N TYR A 580 8.31 -1.91 -15.07
CA TYR A 580 7.69 -2.32 -16.33
C TYR A 580 6.80 -1.20 -16.90
N GLY A 581 6.00 -0.53 -16.07
CA GLY A 581 5.16 0.59 -16.49
C GLY A 581 5.94 1.83 -16.90
N ALA A 582 6.82 2.29 -16.01
CA ALA A 582 7.57 3.53 -16.12
C ALA A 582 8.61 3.48 -17.26
N TYR A 583 9.32 2.36 -17.42
CA TYR A 583 10.49 2.27 -18.31
C TYR A 583 10.30 1.39 -19.56
N SER A 584 9.13 0.78 -19.78
CA SER A 584 8.89 0.06 -21.04
C SER A 584 9.03 0.99 -22.27
N PRO A 585 9.51 0.52 -23.43
CA PRO A 585 9.56 1.34 -24.64
C PRO A 585 8.16 1.55 -25.23
N SER A 586 7.78 2.79 -25.58
CA SER A 586 6.50 3.07 -26.26
C SER A 586 6.68 3.23 -27.78
N LEU A 587 5.67 2.79 -28.53
CA LEU A 587 5.62 2.95 -29.99
C LEU A 587 5.62 4.43 -30.41
N THR A 588 4.96 5.30 -29.63
CA THR A 588 4.92 6.75 -29.90
C THR A 588 6.29 7.39 -29.70
N MET A 589 6.94 7.11 -28.57
CA MET A 589 8.30 7.61 -28.29
C MET A 589 9.30 7.10 -29.34
N SER A 590 9.16 5.86 -29.80
CA SER A 590 9.98 5.33 -30.89
C SER A 590 9.74 6.08 -32.22
N LYS A 591 8.49 6.44 -32.54
CA LYS A 591 8.15 7.26 -33.72
C LYS A 591 8.70 8.67 -33.59
N ASP A 592 8.60 9.30 -32.42
CA ASP A 592 9.12 10.66 -32.17
C ASP A 592 10.65 10.67 -32.21
N ILE A 593 11.32 9.72 -31.56
CA ILE A 593 12.77 9.51 -31.68
C ILE A 593 13.15 9.30 -33.15
N THR A 594 12.38 8.53 -33.91
CA THR A 594 12.63 8.33 -35.34
C THR A 594 12.43 9.62 -36.14
N LYS A 595 11.42 10.44 -35.80
CA LYS A 595 11.17 11.75 -36.40
C LYS A 595 12.30 12.72 -36.11
N TYR A 596 12.75 12.83 -34.86
CA TYR A 596 13.91 13.63 -34.46
C TYR A 596 15.20 13.14 -35.12
N LYS A 597 15.42 11.81 -35.13
CA LYS A 597 16.54 11.17 -35.83
C LYS A 597 16.55 11.55 -37.32
N ASN A 598 15.41 11.45 -38.00
CA ASN A 598 15.29 11.80 -39.41
C ASN A 598 15.48 13.31 -39.62
N GLY A 599 14.96 14.14 -38.73
CA GLY A 599 15.15 15.60 -38.74
C GLY A 599 16.63 15.99 -38.66
N MET A 600 17.36 15.49 -37.65
CA MET A 600 18.79 15.76 -37.51
C MET A 600 19.61 15.20 -38.66
N THR A 601 19.27 14.00 -39.15
CA THR A 601 19.94 13.40 -40.32
C THR A 601 19.73 14.28 -41.55
N ASN A 602 18.51 14.77 -41.77
CA ASN A 602 18.20 15.67 -42.88
C ASN A 602 18.92 17.01 -42.76
N VAL A 603 18.95 17.63 -41.57
CA VAL A 603 19.71 18.88 -41.34
C VAL A 603 21.19 18.66 -41.65
N THR A 604 21.79 17.58 -41.15
CA THR A 604 23.20 17.24 -41.36
C THR A 604 23.50 17.00 -42.85
N LEU A 605 22.68 16.21 -43.54
CA LEU A 605 22.84 15.94 -44.98
C LEU A 605 22.64 17.19 -45.85
N THR A 606 21.69 18.05 -45.48
CA THR A 606 21.45 19.32 -46.18
C THR A 606 22.63 20.27 -46.00
N LEU A 607 23.16 20.37 -44.77
CA LEU A 607 24.36 21.15 -44.48
C LEU A 607 25.56 20.64 -45.30
N TYR A 608 25.73 19.31 -45.40
CA TYR A 608 26.76 18.68 -46.22
C TYR A 608 26.61 18.97 -47.72
N ALA A 609 25.39 18.92 -48.25
CA ALA A 609 25.12 19.23 -49.65
C ALA A 609 25.41 20.69 -49.96
N GLN A 610 25.05 21.61 -49.06
CA GLN A 610 25.34 23.05 -49.18
C GLN A 610 26.83 23.34 -49.08
N LEU A 611 27.55 22.69 -48.16
CA LEU A 611 29.01 22.74 -48.06
C LEU A 611 29.69 22.27 -49.34
N THR A 612 29.26 21.12 -49.88
CA THR A 612 29.80 20.58 -51.12
C THR A 612 29.56 21.53 -52.29
N LYS A 613 28.35 22.10 -52.41
CA LYS A 613 28.04 23.10 -53.45
C LYS A 613 28.88 24.38 -53.32
N ALA A 614 29.03 24.90 -52.11
CA ALA A 614 29.88 26.06 -51.82
C ALA A 614 31.36 25.76 -52.14
N ASN A 615 31.84 24.55 -51.81
CA ASN A 615 33.21 24.12 -52.08
C ASN A 615 33.46 23.84 -53.57
N VAL A 616 32.48 23.34 -54.33
CA VAL A 616 32.58 23.19 -55.80
C VAL A 616 32.72 24.55 -56.49
N ALA A 617 32.06 25.59 -55.98
CA ALA A 617 32.27 26.96 -56.46
C ALA A 617 33.69 27.50 -56.18
N VAL A 618 34.40 26.93 -55.19
CA VAL A 618 35.77 27.28 -54.77
C VAL A 618 36.83 26.35 -55.39
N ASN A 619 36.42 25.18 -55.91
CA ASN A 619 37.28 24.15 -56.49
C ASN A 619 38.00 24.59 -57.79
N THR A 620 37.52 25.66 -58.43
CA THR A 620 38.22 26.31 -59.54
C THR A 620 39.45 27.12 -59.09
N THR A 621 39.67 27.29 -57.77
CA THR A 621 40.69 28.21 -57.23
C THR A 621 41.77 27.54 -56.37
N PHE A 622 41.52 26.39 -55.73
CA PHE A 622 42.41 25.87 -54.66
C PHE A 622 42.96 24.44 -54.80
N GLY A 623 42.63 23.72 -55.87
CA GLY A 623 43.16 22.38 -56.13
C GLY A 623 42.55 21.27 -55.23
N PRO A 624 42.34 20.05 -55.76
CA PRO A 624 41.53 19.02 -55.10
C PRO A 624 42.11 18.45 -53.78
N ALA A 625 43.44 18.49 -53.60
CA ALA A 625 44.11 17.79 -52.50
C ALA A 625 43.92 18.41 -51.10
N TYR A 626 43.64 19.72 -50.99
CA TYR A 626 43.50 20.40 -49.70
C TYR A 626 42.15 20.09 -49.03
N PHE A 627 41.07 20.09 -49.81
CA PHE A 627 39.72 19.85 -49.32
C PHE A 627 39.45 18.38 -48.97
N ASP A 628 39.98 17.45 -49.77
CA ASP A 628 39.84 16.01 -49.52
C ASP A 628 40.55 15.55 -48.23
N LYS A 629 41.70 16.15 -47.92
CA LYS A 629 42.54 15.73 -46.79
C LYS A 629 41.99 16.15 -45.42
N TYR A 630 41.41 17.34 -45.30
CA TYR A 630 41.04 17.91 -44.00
C TYR A 630 39.53 18.00 -43.76
N LEU A 631 38.72 18.34 -44.77
CA LEU A 631 37.27 18.53 -44.58
C LEU A 631 36.49 17.22 -44.75
N ASN A 632 36.72 16.50 -45.85
CA ASN A 632 36.01 15.24 -46.15
C ASN A 632 36.31 14.15 -45.10
N ALA A 633 37.55 14.05 -44.63
CA ALA A 633 37.93 13.11 -43.56
C ALA A 633 37.27 13.43 -42.20
N THR A 634 37.24 14.72 -41.81
CA THR A 634 36.63 15.17 -40.55
C THR A 634 35.11 14.95 -40.55
N ILE A 635 34.46 15.25 -41.67
CA ILE A 635 33.02 15.04 -41.86
C ILE A 635 32.66 13.55 -41.89
N ALA A 636 33.44 12.71 -42.59
CA ALA A 636 33.21 11.27 -42.61
C ALA A 636 33.35 10.65 -41.20
N SER A 637 34.33 11.10 -40.43
CA SER A 637 34.51 10.69 -39.02
C SER A 637 33.30 11.07 -38.15
N GLN A 638 32.84 12.32 -38.23
CA GLN A 638 31.68 12.77 -37.45
C GLN A 638 30.37 12.10 -37.89
N THR A 639 30.18 11.87 -39.19
CA THR A 639 29.01 11.15 -39.72
C THR A 639 28.99 9.70 -39.21
N LYS A 640 30.14 9.03 -39.17
CA LYS A 640 30.28 7.67 -38.62
C LYS A 640 30.04 7.65 -37.11
N SER A 641 30.53 8.66 -36.39
CA SER A 641 30.32 8.85 -34.95
C SER A 641 28.83 9.06 -34.63
N LEU A 642 28.16 9.95 -35.37
CA LEU A 642 26.73 10.21 -35.26
C LEU A 642 25.88 8.96 -35.58
N ALA A 643 26.22 8.23 -36.65
CA ALA A 643 25.54 6.98 -37.00
C ALA A 643 25.70 5.90 -35.92
N ALA A 644 26.85 5.85 -35.25
CA ALA A 644 27.09 4.96 -34.13
C ALA A 644 26.27 5.36 -32.89
N MET A 645 26.24 6.65 -32.55
CA MET A 645 25.45 7.18 -31.42
C MET A 645 23.93 7.05 -31.62
N LEU A 646 23.46 7.09 -32.88
CA LEU A 646 22.05 6.96 -33.26
C LEU A 646 21.60 5.50 -33.51
N ASN A 647 22.46 4.53 -33.21
CA ASN A 647 22.15 3.12 -33.38
C ASN A 647 21.29 2.61 -32.21
N THR A 648 19.99 2.83 -32.34
CA THR A 648 18.96 2.45 -31.36
C THR A 648 18.89 0.94 -31.09
N LYS A 649 19.41 0.08 -31.99
CA LYS A 649 19.50 -1.37 -31.76
C LYS A 649 20.58 -1.76 -30.74
N LYS A 650 21.59 -0.91 -30.48
CA LYS A 650 22.68 -1.21 -29.53
C LYS A 650 22.56 -0.47 -28.18
N ILE A 651 21.91 0.70 -28.14
CA ILE A 651 22.06 1.64 -27.02
C ILE A 651 20.76 1.80 -26.19
N GLY A 652 19.61 1.40 -26.73
CA GLY A 652 18.31 1.40 -26.02
C GLY A 652 17.70 2.78 -25.76
N HIS A 653 18.52 3.84 -25.67
CA HIS A 653 18.12 5.25 -25.54
C HIS A 653 19.14 6.14 -26.27
N VAL A 654 18.79 7.40 -26.52
CA VAL A 654 19.66 8.41 -27.13
C VAL A 654 19.68 9.62 -26.20
N ASP A 655 20.87 10.03 -25.75
CA ASP A 655 21.04 11.11 -24.77
C ASP A 655 20.93 12.50 -25.45
N PRO A 656 19.94 13.34 -25.12
CA PRO A 656 19.72 14.63 -25.78
C PRO A 656 20.92 15.61 -25.73
N PRO A 657 21.64 15.78 -24.60
CA PRO A 657 22.84 16.61 -24.53
C PRO A 657 23.95 16.14 -25.47
N MET A 658 24.11 14.81 -25.67
CA MET A 658 25.10 14.29 -26.61
C MET A 658 24.74 14.65 -28.05
N LEU A 659 23.46 14.63 -28.42
CA LEU A 659 23.00 15.06 -29.74
C LEU A 659 23.25 16.55 -29.98
N ILE A 660 22.93 17.39 -29.00
CA ILE A 660 23.16 18.83 -29.07
C ILE A 660 24.66 19.12 -29.14
N ALA A 661 25.49 18.40 -28.39
CA ALA A 661 26.95 18.53 -28.44
C ALA A 661 27.52 18.16 -29.83
N GLN A 662 27.03 17.09 -30.44
CA GLN A 662 27.43 16.71 -31.81
C GLN A 662 26.95 17.73 -32.84
N MET A 663 25.72 18.23 -32.73
CA MET A 663 25.20 19.29 -33.60
C MET A 663 26.04 20.57 -33.49
N ASN A 664 26.37 20.98 -32.26
CA ASN A 664 27.26 22.11 -32.00
C ASN A 664 28.67 21.88 -32.57
N THR A 665 29.18 20.65 -32.52
CA THR A 665 30.47 20.29 -33.10
C THR A 665 30.45 20.37 -34.63
N ALA A 666 29.37 19.90 -35.26
CA ALA A 666 29.16 20.02 -36.70
C ALA A 666 29.06 21.49 -37.14
N ILE A 667 28.30 22.31 -36.40
CA ILE A 667 28.17 23.76 -36.63
C ILE A 667 29.53 24.47 -36.46
N LYS A 668 30.29 24.16 -35.41
CA LYS A 668 31.66 24.71 -35.23
C LYS A 668 32.61 24.29 -36.35
N THR A 669 32.50 23.05 -36.82
CA THR A 669 33.31 22.54 -37.93
C THR A 669 32.98 23.29 -39.23
N TYR A 670 31.71 23.62 -39.46
CA TYR A 670 31.26 24.49 -40.55
C TYR A 670 31.83 25.91 -40.40
N GLN A 671 31.68 26.53 -39.23
CA GLN A 671 32.19 27.88 -38.96
C GLN A 671 33.69 28.00 -39.18
N ASN A 672 34.48 26.99 -38.81
CA ASN A 672 35.94 27.08 -38.91
C ASN A 672 36.50 26.79 -40.30
N ASN A 673 35.73 26.13 -41.18
CA ASN A 673 36.26 25.62 -42.45
C ASN A 673 35.44 26.05 -43.69
N SER A 674 34.49 27.00 -43.55
CA SER A 674 33.77 27.55 -44.68
C SER A 674 34.56 28.66 -45.39
N ALA A 675 34.38 28.79 -46.70
CA ALA A 675 35.02 29.86 -47.49
C ALA A 675 34.59 31.29 -47.04
N ILE A 676 33.42 31.41 -46.40
CA ILE A 676 32.86 32.69 -45.92
C ILE A 676 33.59 33.19 -44.66
N THR A 677 34.06 32.28 -43.80
CA THR A 677 34.69 32.60 -42.52
C THR A 677 36.21 32.59 -42.55
N THR A 678 36.81 31.93 -43.53
CA THR A 678 38.26 31.79 -43.67
C THR A 678 38.95 32.96 -44.40
N GLY A 679 38.20 34.01 -44.74
CA GLY A 679 38.77 35.28 -45.23
C GLY A 679 39.33 35.20 -46.66
N PHE A 680 38.60 34.59 -47.58
CA PHE A 680 39.02 34.54 -48.98
C PHE A 680 38.87 35.92 -49.65
N ASN A 681 40.00 36.54 -50.01
CA ASN A 681 40.01 37.76 -50.83
C ASN A 681 39.85 37.39 -52.30
N SER A 682 38.67 37.70 -52.86
CA SER A 682 38.29 37.35 -54.24
C SER A 682 39.15 38.02 -55.32
N SER A 683 39.82 39.13 -54.99
CA SER A 683 40.68 39.87 -55.93
C SER A 683 42.10 39.32 -56.00
N SER A 684 42.66 38.80 -54.91
CA SER A 684 44.07 38.34 -54.85
C SER A 684 44.24 36.82 -54.93
N ARG A 685 43.15 36.04 -54.85
CA ARG A 685 43.17 34.56 -54.84
C ARG A 685 44.15 33.94 -53.82
N ALA A 686 44.41 34.63 -52.70
CA ALA A 686 45.34 34.17 -51.66
C ALA A 686 44.70 34.22 -50.27
N TYR A 687 45.18 33.35 -49.38
CA TYR A 687 44.75 33.27 -47.99
C TYR A 687 45.48 34.32 -47.12
N VAL A 688 44.77 35.05 -46.27
CA VAL A 688 45.40 35.90 -45.24
C VAL A 688 45.58 35.04 -43.98
N PRO A 689 46.80 34.80 -43.48
CA PRO A 689 47.02 33.96 -42.30
C PRO A 689 46.31 34.53 -41.07
N ALA A 690 45.83 33.65 -40.20
CA ALA A 690 45.16 34.01 -38.96
C ALA A 690 46.03 34.97 -38.11
N GLY A 691 45.50 36.16 -37.83
CA GLY A 691 46.19 37.16 -37.01
C GLY A 691 45.88 38.62 -37.34
N GLN A 692 45.27 38.93 -38.50
CA GLN A 692 44.76 40.27 -38.79
C GLN A 692 43.23 40.31 -38.72
N PRO A 693 42.64 41.23 -37.94
CA PRO A 693 41.19 41.33 -37.81
C PRO A 693 40.62 41.91 -39.12
N TYR A 694 39.91 41.10 -39.90
CA TYR A 694 38.94 41.67 -40.81
C TYR A 694 37.75 42.18 -39.99
N ALA A 695 37.34 43.41 -40.27
CA ALA A 695 36.13 44.01 -39.70
C ALA A 695 34.96 43.05 -39.92
N ALA A 696 34.52 42.49 -38.81
CA ALA A 696 33.48 41.51 -38.70
C ALA A 696 32.16 41.99 -39.31
N THR A 697 31.68 41.29 -40.33
CA THR A 697 30.32 40.79 -40.27
C THR A 697 30.40 39.32 -39.89
N THR A 698 30.77 39.08 -38.63
CA THR A 698 30.55 37.77 -38.01
C THR A 698 29.06 37.51 -38.11
N ILE A 699 28.65 36.57 -38.97
CA ILE A 699 27.33 35.97 -38.83
C ILE A 699 27.39 35.22 -37.51
N GLN A 700 26.93 35.89 -36.44
CA GLN A 700 26.72 35.30 -35.13
C GLN A 700 25.56 34.33 -35.26
N VAL A 701 25.83 33.13 -35.77
CA VAL A 701 24.92 32.00 -35.55
C VAL A 701 25.10 31.65 -34.09
N GLN A 702 24.18 32.11 -33.26
CA GLN A 702 24.10 31.74 -31.85
C GLN A 702 24.18 30.20 -31.77
N PRO A 703 25.14 29.63 -31.02
CA PRO A 703 25.13 28.19 -30.77
C PRO A 703 23.78 27.82 -30.17
N TRP A 704 23.26 26.63 -30.51
CA TRP A 704 22.02 26.16 -29.89
C TRP A 704 22.21 26.21 -28.37
N PRO A 705 21.30 26.84 -27.61
CA PRO A 705 21.48 27.05 -26.18
C PRO A 705 21.91 25.75 -25.50
N GLN A 706 23.05 25.77 -24.79
CA GLN A 706 23.53 24.60 -24.03
C GLN A 706 22.60 24.28 -22.85
N GLN A 707 21.75 25.23 -22.47
CA GLN A 707 20.66 25.01 -21.54
C GLN A 707 19.39 24.81 -22.35
N VAL A 708 18.90 23.56 -22.35
CA VAL A 708 17.48 23.32 -22.55
C VAL A 708 16.77 24.13 -21.46
N PRO A 709 15.87 25.08 -21.79
CA PRO A 709 15.04 25.74 -20.78
C PRO A 709 14.38 24.64 -19.94
N ALA A 710 14.22 24.85 -18.64
CA ALA A 710 13.70 23.85 -17.70
C ALA A 710 12.25 23.34 -17.99
N GLY A 711 11.71 23.58 -19.18
CA GLY A 711 10.42 23.08 -19.67
C GLY A 711 10.41 22.66 -21.15
N GLY A 712 11.55 22.52 -21.82
CA GLY A 712 11.59 22.01 -23.20
C GLY A 712 11.95 20.52 -23.24
N ARG A 713 11.04 19.65 -23.70
CA ARG A 713 11.36 18.27 -24.10
C ARG A 713 11.15 18.08 -25.59
#